data_AF-A0A8B7VEM6-F1
#
_entry.id   AF-A0A8B7VEM6-F1
#
_cell.length_a   1.000
_cell.length_b   1.000
_cell.length_c   1.000
_cell.angle_alpha   90.00
_cell.angle_beta   90.00
_cell.angle_gamma   90.00
#
_symmetry.space_group_name_H-M   'P 1'
#
loop_
_entity.id
_entity.type
_entity.pdbx_description
1 polymer ?
#
loop_
_entity_poly.entity_id
_entity_poly.type
_entity_poly.pdbx_seq_one_letter_code
_entity_poly.pdbx_strand_id
1 'polypeptide(L)'
;MPEVPGLQSAPSCWTTLCQDRVAHILLAVGPDLYLLDHAACSAVTPPGLAPEVNCFLQMAVSFTYRHLALFTDTGYIWMGTASLKEKLCEFNCNIRAPPKQMVWCSRPRSKERAVVVAWERRLMVVGDAPESIQFVLDEDSYLVPELDGVRIFSRSTHEFLHEVPVASEEIFKIASMAPGALLLEAQKEYEKESQKADEYLREIQELGQLTQAVQQCIEAAGHEHWPDMQKSLLRAASFGKCFLDRFPPDSFVHMCQDLRVLNAVRDYHIGIPLTYSQYKQLTIQVLLDRLVLRRLYPLAIQICEYLRLPEVQGVSRILAHWACYKVQQKDVSDEDVARAINQKLGDTPGVSYSDIAARAYGCGRTELAIKLLEYEPRSGEQVPLLLKMKRSKLALSKAIESGDTDLVFTVLLHLKNELNRGDFFMTLRNQPMALSLYRQFCKHQELETLKDLYNQDDNHQELGSFHIRASYAAEERIEGRVAALQTAADAFYKAKNEFAAKATEDQMRLLRLQRRLEDELGSQFLDLSLHDTVTTLILGGHNKRAEQLARDFRIPDKRLWWLKLTALADLEDWEELEKFSKSKKSPIGYLPFVEICMKQHNKYEAKKYASRVGPEQKVKALLLVGDVAQAADVAIEHRNEAELSLVLSHCTGATDGATAEKIQRARAQAQKK
;
A
#
# COMPACT_ATOMS: atom_id res chain seq x y z
N MET A 1 -44.31 -16.06 11.29
CA MET A 1 -44.73 -17.08 10.33
C MET A 1 -46.24 -17.05 10.27
N PRO A 2 -46.84 -17.05 9.08
CA PRO A 2 -48.29 -17.05 8.92
C PRO A 2 -48.92 -18.32 9.52
N GLU A 3 -50.16 -18.21 9.99
CA GLU A 3 -50.91 -19.32 10.60
C GLU A 3 -51.32 -20.34 9.51
N VAL A 4 -51.06 -21.63 9.76
CA VAL A 4 -51.42 -22.71 8.83
C VAL A 4 -52.76 -23.31 9.25
N PRO A 5 -53.78 -23.31 8.37
CA PRO A 5 -55.07 -23.93 8.67
C PRO A 5 -54.91 -25.41 9.04
N GLY A 6 -55.54 -25.83 10.15
CA GLY A 6 -55.58 -27.25 10.55
C GLY A 6 -54.31 -27.80 11.19
N LEU A 7 -53.24 -27.01 11.34
CA LEU A 7 -51.99 -27.45 11.97
C LEU A 7 -52.12 -27.44 13.51
N GLN A 8 -52.51 -28.57 14.10
CA GLN A 8 -52.61 -28.74 15.56
C GLN A 8 -51.39 -29.43 16.19
N SER A 9 -50.61 -30.16 15.38
CA SER A 9 -49.40 -30.90 15.77
C SER A 9 -48.29 -30.66 14.75
N ALA A 10 -47.12 -31.28 14.93
CA ALA A 10 -46.07 -31.23 13.91
C ALA A 10 -46.61 -31.71 12.54
N PRO A 11 -46.22 -31.04 11.43
CA PRO A 11 -46.62 -31.45 10.08
C PRO A 11 -46.05 -32.84 9.75
N SER A 12 -46.68 -33.56 8.82
CA SER A 12 -46.24 -34.90 8.43
C SER A 12 -44.88 -34.86 7.75
N CYS A 13 -44.67 -33.88 6.87
CA CYS A 13 -43.37 -33.55 6.30
C CYS A 13 -43.38 -32.10 5.77
N TRP A 14 -42.20 -31.53 5.58
CA TRP A 14 -42.03 -30.19 5.02
C TRP A 14 -40.67 -30.07 4.32
N THR A 15 -40.53 -29.08 3.45
CA THR A 15 -39.26 -28.77 2.78
C THR A 15 -39.16 -27.29 2.42
N THR A 16 -37.97 -26.84 2.04
CA THR A 16 -37.72 -25.47 1.60
C THR A 16 -37.59 -25.39 0.08
N LEU A 17 -38.34 -24.48 -0.53
CA LEU A 17 -38.27 -24.15 -1.95
C LEU A 17 -37.62 -22.78 -2.13
N CYS A 18 -36.88 -22.60 -3.23
CA CYS A 18 -36.37 -21.29 -3.63
C CYS A 18 -36.98 -20.94 -4.99
N GLN A 19 -37.87 -19.96 -4.99
CA GLN A 19 -38.52 -19.43 -6.19
C GLN A 19 -38.19 -17.94 -6.29
N ASP A 20 -37.67 -17.49 -7.44
CA ASP A 20 -37.31 -16.08 -7.67
C ASP A 20 -36.41 -15.45 -6.59
N ARG A 21 -35.48 -16.25 -6.04
CA ARG A 21 -34.58 -15.89 -4.93
C ARG A 21 -35.26 -15.64 -3.58
N VAL A 22 -36.54 -16.03 -3.46
CA VAL A 22 -37.31 -15.99 -2.22
C VAL A 22 -37.46 -17.41 -1.69
N ALA A 23 -37.12 -17.58 -0.41
CA ALA A 23 -37.30 -18.84 0.31
C ALA A 23 -38.77 -19.01 0.69
N HIS A 24 -39.33 -20.15 0.31
CA HIS A 24 -40.67 -20.58 0.69
C HIS A 24 -40.58 -21.90 1.46
N ILE A 25 -41.55 -22.17 2.31
CA ILE A 25 -41.69 -23.45 3.00
C ILE A 25 -42.90 -24.15 2.42
N LEU A 26 -42.70 -25.37 1.92
CA LEU A 26 -43.79 -26.26 1.52
C LEU A 26 -44.03 -27.24 2.67
N LEU A 27 -45.26 -27.31 3.15
CA LEU A 27 -45.62 -28.04 4.35
C LEU A 27 -46.86 -28.91 4.08
N ALA A 28 -46.85 -30.16 4.54
CA ALA A 28 -47.98 -31.07 4.45
C ALA A 28 -48.74 -31.18 5.78
N VAL A 29 -50.07 -31.08 5.71
CA VAL A 29 -50.98 -31.35 6.83
C VAL A 29 -52.04 -32.34 6.34
N GLY A 30 -51.85 -33.62 6.64
CA GLY A 30 -52.67 -34.68 6.06
C GLY A 30 -52.59 -34.65 4.52
N PRO A 31 -53.72 -34.57 3.80
CA PRO A 31 -53.74 -34.57 2.34
C PRO A 31 -53.44 -33.19 1.73
N ASP A 32 -53.40 -32.12 2.53
CA ASP A 32 -53.27 -30.75 2.06
C ASP A 32 -51.80 -30.28 2.08
N LEU A 33 -51.39 -29.55 1.04
CA LEU A 33 -50.10 -28.88 0.96
C LEU A 33 -50.27 -27.37 1.08
N TYR A 34 -49.41 -26.74 1.86
CA TYR A 34 -49.37 -25.29 2.06
C TYR A 34 -48.01 -24.74 1.69
N LEU A 35 -48.01 -23.71 0.84
CA LEU A 35 -46.84 -22.91 0.51
C LEU A 35 -46.86 -21.63 1.34
N LEU A 36 -45.81 -21.48 2.14
CA LEU A 36 -45.61 -20.41 3.11
C LEU A 36 -44.51 -19.48 2.66
N ASP A 37 -44.75 -18.18 2.73
CA ASP A 37 -43.71 -17.15 2.72
C ASP A 37 -43.69 -16.37 4.06
N HIS A 38 -43.02 -15.23 4.11
CA HIS A 38 -42.91 -14.42 5.33
C HIS A 38 -44.24 -13.76 5.76
N ALA A 39 -45.22 -13.62 4.85
CA ALA A 39 -46.45 -12.88 5.04
C ALA A 39 -47.73 -13.70 4.79
N ALA A 40 -47.68 -14.73 3.94
CA ALA A 40 -48.85 -15.45 3.43
C ALA A 40 -48.70 -16.98 3.54
N CYS A 41 -49.84 -17.63 3.72
CA CYS A 41 -50.00 -19.08 3.63
C CYS A 41 -51.01 -19.38 2.52
N SER A 42 -50.59 -20.15 1.51
CA SER A 42 -51.42 -20.50 0.35
C SER A 42 -51.56 -22.01 0.23
N ALA A 43 -52.77 -22.50 0.08
CA ALA A 43 -53.00 -23.92 -0.22
C ALA A 43 -52.60 -24.20 -1.68
N VAL A 44 -51.91 -25.31 -1.91
CA VAL A 44 -51.42 -25.72 -3.22
C VAL A 44 -51.80 -27.17 -3.50
N THR A 45 -52.17 -27.47 -4.74
CA THR A 45 -52.57 -28.83 -5.14
C THR A 45 -51.66 -29.31 -6.27
N PRO A 46 -50.89 -30.40 -6.08
CA PRO A 46 -50.05 -30.95 -7.13
C PRO A 46 -50.91 -31.55 -8.24
N PRO A 47 -50.61 -31.28 -9.52
CA PRO A 47 -51.39 -31.80 -10.63
C PRO A 47 -51.24 -33.31 -10.77
N GLY A 48 -52.36 -33.99 -11.06
CA GLY A 48 -52.39 -35.41 -11.40
C GLY A 48 -51.92 -36.33 -10.27
N LEU A 49 -52.18 -35.98 -9.01
CA LEU A 49 -51.92 -36.86 -7.87
C LEU A 49 -52.81 -38.11 -7.94
N ALA A 50 -52.29 -39.27 -7.53
CA ALA A 50 -53.08 -40.50 -7.41
C ALA A 50 -54.34 -40.30 -6.54
N PRO A 51 -55.46 -40.99 -6.86
CA PRO A 51 -56.63 -41.00 -6.00
C PRO A 51 -56.31 -41.65 -4.65
N GLU A 52 -56.97 -41.21 -3.58
CA GLU A 52 -56.87 -41.77 -2.20
C GLU A 52 -55.59 -41.45 -1.40
N VAL A 53 -54.80 -40.44 -1.79
CA VAL A 53 -53.69 -39.95 -0.94
C VAL A 53 -54.25 -39.26 0.31
N ASN A 54 -53.97 -39.82 1.49
CA ASN A 54 -54.43 -39.25 2.77
C ASN A 54 -53.33 -38.46 3.46
N CYS A 55 -52.06 -38.78 3.21
CA CYS A 55 -50.96 -37.96 3.70
C CYS A 55 -49.67 -38.09 2.89
N PHE A 56 -48.92 -36.98 2.85
CA PHE A 56 -47.55 -36.97 2.38
C PHE A 56 -46.59 -37.31 3.52
N LEU A 57 -45.71 -38.29 3.31
CA LEU A 57 -44.79 -38.78 4.34
C LEU A 57 -43.37 -38.24 4.17
N GLN A 58 -42.97 -37.88 2.95
CA GLN A 58 -41.64 -37.31 2.69
C GLN A 58 -41.65 -36.38 1.48
N MET A 59 -40.81 -35.34 1.52
CA MET A 59 -40.59 -34.41 0.41
C MET A 59 -39.11 -34.31 0.07
N ALA A 60 -38.78 -34.16 -1.21
CA ALA A 60 -37.42 -33.92 -1.65
C ALA A 60 -37.38 -32.86 -2.76
N VAL A 61 -36.44 -31.93 -2.65
CA VAL A 61 -36.24 -30.84 -3.61
C VAL A 61 -34.92 -31.07 -4.33
N SER A 62 -34.87 -30.84 -5.64
CA SER A 62 -33.65 -31.05 -6.41
C SER A 62 -32.57 -30.03 -6.04
N PHE A 63 -31.30 -30.36 -6.27
CA PHE A 63 -30.15 -29.50 -5.95
C PHE A 63 -30.25 -28.10 -6.59
N THR A 64 -30.96 -27.98 -7.73
CA THR A 64 -31.18 -26.71 -8.44
C THR A 64 -32.49 -26.01 -8.06
N TYR A 65 -33.25 -26.55 -7.10
CA TYR A 65 -34.57 -26.08 -6.66
C TYR A 65 -35.64 -26.07 -7.76
N ARG A 66 -35.43 -26.80 -8.86
CA ARG A 66 -36.36 -26.83 -10.01
C ARG A 66 -37.43 -27.91 -9.92
N HIS A 67 -37.15 -28.98 -9.18
CA HIS A 67 -38.00 -30.17 -9.13
C HIS A 67 -38.33 -30.54 -7.69
N LEU A 68 -39.51 -31.12 -7.50
CA LEU A 68 -40.07 -31.54 -6.24
C LEU A 68 -40.58 -32.97 -6.36
N ALA A 69 -40.24 -33.80 -5.38
CA ALA A 69 -40.73 -35.16 -5.24
C ALA A 69 -41.51 -35.29 -3.93
N LEU A 70 -42.64 -35.98 -3.98
CA LEU A 70 -43.55 -36.21 -2.86
C LEU A 70 -43.79 -37.72 -2.72
N PHE A 71 -43.52 -38.26 -1.53
CA PHE A 71 -43.85 -39.63 -1.19
C PHE A 71 -45.16 -39.66 -0.40
N THR A 72 -46.08 -40.52 -0.83
CA THR A 72 -47.44 -40.62 -0.28
C THR A 72 -47.62 -41.88 0.56
N ASP A 73 -48.63 -41.90 1.44
CA ASP A 73 -49.02 -43.07 2.25
C ASP A 73 -49.46 -44.29 1.44
N THR A 74 -49.88 -44.08 0.21
CA THR A 74 -50.28 -45.13 -0.72
C THR A 74 -49.09 -45.83 -1.39
N GLY A 75 -47.87 -45.31 -1.20
CA GLY A 75 -46.63 -45.84 -1.79
C GLY A 75 -46.31 -45.24 -3.17
N TYR A 76 -46.95 -44.15 -3.55
CA TYR A 76 -46.64 -43.42 -4.78
C TYR A 76 -45.60 -42.31 -4.52
N ILE A 77 -44.69 -42.17 -5.48
CA ILE A 77 -43.76 -41.05 -5.60
C ILE A 77 -44.27 -40.18 -6.74
N TRP A 78 -44.75 -38.99 -6.40
CA TRP A 78 -45.08 -37.97 -7.37
C TRP A 78 -43.85 -37.10 -7.63
N MET A 79 -43.54 -36.83 -8.89
CA MET A 79 -42.43 -35.96 -9.30
C MET A 79 -42.95 -34.85 -10.22
N GLY A 80 -42.55 -33.62 -9.94
CA GLY A 80 -42.98 -32.46 -10.70
C GLY A 80 -42.05 -31.27 -10.60
N THR A 81 -42.47 -30.16 -11.18
CA THR A 81 -41.78 -28.88 -11.03
C THR A 81 -41.98 -28.34 -9.62
N ALA A 82 -40.96 -27.66 -9.08
CA ALA A 82 -41.02 -27.03 -7.75
C ALA A 82 -42.08 -25.92 -7.64
N SER A 83 -42.57 -25.41 -8.78
CA SER A 83 -43.71 -24.48 -8.84
C SER A 83 -45.06 -25.17 -8.68
N LEU A 84 -45.09 -26.51 -8.61
CA LEU A 84 -46.30 -27.34 -8.55
C LEU A 84 -47.25 -27.14 -9.75
N LYS A 85 -46.75 -26.62 -10.88
CA LYS A 85 -47.57 -26.35 -12.09
C LYS A 85 -47.60 -27.51 -13.07
N GLU A 86 -46.57 -28.35 -13.03
CA GLU A 86 -46.37 -29.42 -14.01
C GLU A 86 -45.97 -30.71 -13.29
N LYS A 87 -46.71 -31.79 -13.60
CA LYS A 87 -46.36 -33.17 -13.23
C LYS A 87 -45.40 -33.71 -14.28
N LEU A 88 -44.27 -34.25 -13.83
CA LEU A 88 -43.29 -34.90 -14.70
C LEU A 88 -43.60 -36.39 -14.81
N CYS A 89 -43.71 -37.06 -13.66
CA CYS A 89 -44.01 -38.48 -13.61
C CYS A 89 -44.58 -38.88 -12.23
N GLU A 90 -45.11 -40.09 -12.16
CA GLU A 90 -45.59 -40.69 -10.91
C GLU A 90 -45.29 -42.19 -10.95
N PHE A 91 -44.81 -42.72 -9.84
CA PHE A 91 -44.32 -44.08 -9.75
C PHE A 91 -44.82 -44.77 -8.49
N ASN A 92 -45.35 -45.98 -8.63
CA ASN A 92 -45.75 -46.81 -7.49
C ASN A 92 -44.56 -47.68 -7.05
N CYS A 93 -44.01 -47.42 -5.87
CA CYS A 93 -42.87 -48.19 -5.35
C CYS A 93 -43.27 -49.53 -4.71
N ASN A 94 -44.58 -49.82 -4.60
CA ASN A 94 -45.15 -50.97 -3.90
C ASN A 94 -44.71 -51.08 -2.42
N ILE A 95 -44.22 -49.99 -1.83
CA ILE A 95 -43.80 -49.89 -0.43
C ILE A 95 -44.56 -48.73 0.19
N ARG A 96 -45.38 -48.99 1.22
CA ARG A 96 -46.12 -47.95 1.95
C ARG A 96 -45.39 -47.42 3.18
N ALA A 97 -44.34 -48.12 3.61
CA ALA A 97 -43.53 -47.69 4.75
C ALA A 97 -42.79 -46.38 4.40
N PRO A 98 -42.77 -45.39 5.30
CA PRO A 98 -42.09 -44.12 5.06
C PRO A 98 -40.59 -44.36 4.81
N PRO A 99 -39.99 -43.73 3.78
CA PRO A 99 -38.58 -43.86 3.52
C PRO A 99 -37.75 -43.14 4.59
N LYS A 100 -36.55 -43.67 4.89
CA LYS A 100 -35.58 -42.99 5.77
C LYS A 100 -35.12 -41.69 5.12
N GLN A 101 -34.80 -41.71 3.83
CA GLN A 101 -34.39 -40.54 3.06
C GLN A 101 -34.93 -40.61 1.63
N MET A 102 -35.21 -39.44 1.07
CA MET A 102 -35.55 -39.27 -0.34
C MET A 102 -34.78 -38.06 -0.85
N VAL A 103 -34.01 -38.24 -1.92
CA VAL A 103 -33.15 -37.19 -2.48
C VAL A 103 -33.14 -37.26 -4.00
N TRP A 104 -32.95 -36.14 -4.67
CA TRP A 104 -32.82 -36.13 -6.12
C TRP A 104 -31.41 -36.55 -6.57
N CYS A 105 -31.35 -37.37 -7.62
CA CYS A 105 -30.15 -37.69 -8.38
C CYS A 105 -30.35 -37.20 -9.81
N SER A 106 -29.81 -36.03 -10.13
CA SER A 106 -29.94 -35.44 -11.46
C SER A 106 -28.69 -34.65 -11.80
N ARG A 107 -28.29 -34.67 -13.08
CA ARG A 107 -27.24 -33.76 -13.54
C ARG A 107 -27.81 -32.44 -14.06
N PRO A 108 -27.04 -31.34 -14.01
CA PRO A 108 -27.43 -30.11 -14.68
C PRO A 108 -27.60 -30.37 -16.18
N ARG A 109 -28.74 -29.95 -16.73
CA ARG A 109 -29.10 -30.10 -18.16
C ARG A 109 -29.40 -31.53 -18.62
N SER A 110 -29.40 -32.53 -17.73
CA SER A 110 -29.95 -33.83 -18.11
C SER A 110 -31.47 -33.74 -18.32
N LYS A 111 -31.96 -34.55 -19.26
CA LYS A 111 -33.39 -34.81 -19.44
C LYS A 111 -33.87 -35.91 -18.51
N GLU A 112 -32.98 -36.82 -18.13
CA GLU A 112 -33.25 -37.90 -17.19
C GLU A 112 -33.24 -37.34 -15.78
N ARG A 113 -34.37 -37.49 -15.09
CA ARG A 113 -34.53 -37.04 -13.72
C ARG A 113 -34.84 -38.24 -12.87
N ALA A 114 -34.08 -38.41 -11.80
CA ALA A 114 -34.30 -39.51 -10.89
C ALA A 114 -34.36 -39.05 -9.43
N VAL A 115 -35.16 -39.76 -8.66
CA VAL A 115 -35.22 -39.66 -7.20
C VAL A 115 -34.69 -40.96 -6.63
N VAL A 116 -33.79 -40.82 -5.66
CA VAL A 116 -33.23 -41.92 -4.89
C VAL A 116 -33.96 -41.99 -3.56
N VAL A 117 -34.56 -43.14 -3.30
CA VAL A 117 -35.33 -43.41 -2.09
C VAL A 117 -34.64 -44.51 -1.30
N ALA A 118 -34.32 -44.24 -0.03
CA ALA A 118 -33.64 -45.17 0.85
C ALA A 118 -34.53 -45.60 2.02
N TRP A 119 -34.56 -46.91 2.22
CA TRP A 119 -34.99 -47.60 3.44
C TRP A 119 -33.76 -48.28 4.09
N GLU A 120 -33.93 -48.99 5.21
CA GLU A 120 -32.82 -49.58 6.00
C GLU A 120 -31.71 -50.23 5.17
N ARG A 121 -32.06 -51.19 4.31
CA ARG A 121 -31.09 -51.95 3.50
C ARG A 121 -31.44 -51.98 2.02
N ARG A 122 -32.29 -51.04 1.58
CA ARG A 122 -32.79 -50.98 0.21
C ARG A 122 -32.73 -49.56 -0.30
N LEU A 123 -32.13 -49.39 -1.46
CA LEU A 123 -32.09 -48.14 -2.19
C LEU A 123 -32.76 -48.33 -3.54
N MET A 124 -33.67 -47.42 -3.88
CA MET A 124 -34.42 -47.46 -5.13
C MET A 124 -34.19 -46.17 -5.90
N VAL A 125 -33.84 -46.29 -7.17
CA VAL A 125 -33.73 -45.17 -8.11
C VAL A 125 -34.95 -45.20 -9.01
N VAL A 126 -35.71 -44.11 -8.96
CA VAL A 126 -36.96 -43.95 -9.68
C VAL A 126 -36.82 -42.77 -10.62
N GLY A 127 -37.05 -42.98 -11.91
CA GLY A 127 -37.05 -41.91 -12.92
C GLY A 127 -38.34 -41.89 -13.73
N ASP A 128 -38.24 -41.38 -14.96
CA ASP A 128 -39.38 -41.29 -15.88
C ASP A 128 -39.77 -42.65 -16.51
N ALA A 129 -38.91 -43.67 -16.34
CA ALA A 129 -39.16 -45.03 -16.82
C ALA A 129 -40.17 -45.79 -15.94
N PRO A 130 -40.92 -46.76 -16.51
CA PRO A 130 -41.86 -47.59 -15.75
C PRO A 130 -41.18 -48.58 -14.80
N GLU A 131 -39.86 -48.75 -14.91
CA GLU A 131 -39.06 -49.64 -14.08
C GLU A 131 -38.14 -48.84 -13.15
N SER A 132 -37.93 -49.37 -11.94
CA SER A 132 -36.98 -48.82 -10.96
C SER A 132 -35.70 -49.64 -10.91
N ILE A 133 -34.57 -48.99 -10.66
CA ILE A 133 -33.32 -49.68 -10.33
C ILE A 133 -33.27 -49.88 -8.81
N GLN A 134 -32.99 -51.10 -8.36
CA GLN A 134 -32.93 -51.44 -6.93
C GLN A 134 -31.54 -51.92 -6.54
N PHE A 135 -31.02 -51.38 -5.43
CA PHE A 135 -29.77 -51.78 -4.81
C PHE A 135 -30.05 -52.29 -3.40
N VAL A 136 -29.32 -53.34 -3.00
CA VAL A 136 -29.31 -53.84 -1.62
C VAL A 136 -28.08 -53.28 -0.94
N LEU A 137 -28.28 -52.65 0.21
CA LEU A 137 -27.20 -52.06 0.99
C LEU A 137 -26.71 -53.04 2.05
N ASP A 138 -25.39 -53.20 2.15
CA ASP A 138 -24.77 -54.07 3.14
C ASP A 138 -24.92 -53.51 4.56
N GLU A 139 -24.84 -52.19 4.71
CA GLU A 139 -24.96 -51.46 5.97
C GLU A 139 -26.06 -50.39 5.89
N ASP A 140 -26.47 -49.85 7.05
CA ASP A 140 -27.24 -48.61 7.09
C ASP A 140 -26.42 -47.47 6.47
N SER A 141 -27.02 -46.79 5.49
CA SER A 141 -26.36 -45.71 4.75
C SER A 141 -27.13 -44.40 4.83
N TYR A 142 -26.39 -43.30 4.70
CA TYR A 142 -26.91 -41.93 4.66
C TYR A 142 -26.67 -41.30 3.29
N LEU A 143 -27.72 -40.70 2.73
CA LEU A 143 -27.70 -40.06 1.42
C LEU A 143 -27.40 -38.56 1.54
N VAL A 144 -26.49 -38.08 0.71
CA VAL A 144 -26.20 -36.65 0.55
C VAL A 144 -26.35 -36.28 -0.94
N PRO A 145 -27.33 -35.44 -1.31
CA PRO A 145 -27.48 -34.98 -2.67
C PRO A 145 -26.35 -34.01 -3.04
N GLU A 146 -25.80 -34.19 -4.23
CA GLU A 146 -24.78 -33.33 -4.83
C GLU A 146 -25.30 -32.74 -6.15
N LEU A 147 -24.51 -31.86 -6.75
CA LEU A 147 -24.75 -31.25 -8.06
C LEU A 147 -25.15 -32.24 -9.16
N ASP A 148 -24.49 -33.39 -9.17
CA ASP A 148 -24.41 -34.33 -10.29
C ASP A 148 -24.64 -35.79 -9.89
N GLY A 149 -25.17 -36.01 -8.69
CA GLY A 149 -25.42 -37.35 -8.16
C GLY A 149 -25.74 -37.35 -6.67
N VAL A 150 -25.61 -38.50 -6.04
CA VAL A 150 -25.87 -38.73 -4.62
C VAL A 150 -24.69 -39.48 -4.02
N ARG A 151 -24.12 -38.93 -2.94
CA ARG A 151 -23.16 -39.67 -2.12
C ARG A 151 -23.91 -40.56 -1.15
N ILE A 152 -23.43 -41.79 -1.01
CA ILE A 152 -23.96 -42.81 -0.11
C ILE A 152 -22.85 -43.10 0.91
N PHE A 153 -23.10 -42.75 2.17
CA PHE A 153 -22.14 -42.95 3.26
C PHE A 153 -22.61 -44.08 4.16
N SER A 154 -21.77 -45.10 4.36
CA SER A 154 -21.96 -46.10 5.41
C SER A 154 -20.87 -45.93 6.49
N ARG A 155 -20.77 -46.87 7.44
CA ARG A 155 -19.67 -46.82 8.43
C ARG A 155 -18.32 -47.15 7.81
N SER A 156 -18.32 -47.86 6.68
CA SER A 156 -17.11 -48.41 6.04
C SER A 156 -16.90 -47.95 4.59
N THR A 157 -17.94 -47.46 3.90
CA THR A 157 -17.90 -47.10 2.48
C THR A 157 -18.37 -45.69 2.20
N HIS A 158 -17.84 -45.13 1.10
CA HIS A 158 -18.26 -43.87 0.51
C HIS A 158 -18.44 -44.10 -0.98
N GLU A 159 -19.69 -44.21 -1.40
CA GLU A 159 -20.07 -44.49 -2.78
C GLU A 159 -20.70 -43.26 -3.42
N PHE A 160 -20.62 -43.17 -4.75
CA PHE A 160 -21.22 -42.09 -5.51
C PHE A 160 -22.12 -42.68 -6.59
N LEU A 161 -23.42 -42.47 -6.43
CA LEU A 161 -24.45 -42.86 -7.39
C LEU A 161 -24.75 -41.67 -8.29
N HIS A 162 -24.61 -41.85 -9.60
CA HIS A 162 -24.92 -40.82 -10.57
C HIS A 162 -25.47 -41.42 -11.87
N GLU A 163 -26.19 -40.60 -12.62
CA GLU A 163 -26.58 -40.88 -14.00
C GLU A 163 -25.34 -41.10 -14.86
N VAL A 164 -25.36 -42.03 -15.82
CA VAL A 164 -24.24 -42.24 -16.76
C VAL A 164 -24.14 -41.04 -17.72
N PRO A 165 -22.95 -40.42 -17.89
CA PRO A 165 -22.79 -39.29 -18.81
C PRO A 165 -23.14 -39.64 -20.25
N VAL A 166 -23.81 -38.75 -20.98
CA VAL A 166 -24.09 -38.94 -22.41
C VAL A 166 -22.80 -39.24 -23.19
N ALA A 167 -21.72 -38.47 -22.96
CA ALA A 167 -20.44 -38.73 -23.61
C ALA A 167 -19.85 -40.12 -23.30
N SER A 168 -20.01 -40.62 -22.07
CA SER A 168 -19.57 -41.97 -21.69
C SER A 168 -20.51 -43.04 -22.26
N GLU A 169 -21.83 -42.82 -22.25
CA GLU A 169 -22.82 -43.72 -22.83
C GLU A 169 -22.58 -43.87 -24.34
N GLU A 170 -22.48 -42.76 -25.07
CA GLU A 170 -22.23 -42.76 -26.51
C GLU A 170 -20.94 -43.51 -26.88
N ILE A 171 -19.91 -43.51 -26.03
CA ILE A 171 -18.66 -44.24 -26.31
C ILE A 171 -18.76 -45.72 -25.92
N PHE A 172 -19.30 -46.03 -24.75
CA PHE A 172 -19.22 -47.38 -24.16
C PHE A 172 -20.46 -48.24 -24.34
N LYS A 173 -21.56 -47.69 -24.88
CA LYS A 173 -22.76 -48.46 -25.19
C LYS A 173 -22.44 -49.57 -26.18
N ILE A 174 -23.02 -50.74 -25.94
CA ILE A 174 -22.82 -51.93 -26.77
C ILE A 174 -23.22 -51.62 -28.21
N ALA A 175 -22.33 -51.93 -29.15
CA ALA A 175 -22.49 -51.66 -30.58
C ALA A 175 -22.75 -50.17 -30.91
N SER A 176 -22.15 -49.25 -30.13
CA SER A 176 -22.21 -47.83 -30.44
C SER A 176 -21.46 -47.50 -31.73
N MET A 177 -22.13 -46.75 -32.60
CA MET A 177 -21.57 -46.15 -33.82
C MET A 177 -21.36 -44.64 -33.64
N ALA A 178 -21.31 -44.15 -32.39
CA ALA A 178 -21.04 -42.74 -32.14
C ALA A 178 -19.60 -42.37 -32.58
N PRO A 179 -19.36 -41.12 -33.02
CA PRO A 179 -18.04 -40.71 -33.51
C PRO A 179 -16.90 -40.97 -32.50
N GLY A 180 -17.12 -40.71 -31.21
CA GLY A 180 -16.16 -40.99 -30.15
C GLY A 180 -15.89 -42.49 -29.94
N ALA A 181 -16.91 -43.34 -30.10
CA ALA A 181 -16.75 -44.81 -30.00
C ALA A 181 -15.88 -45.32 -31.15
N LEU A 182 -16.17 -44.89 -32.38
CA LEU A 182 -15.40 -45.25 -33.57
C LEU A 182 -13.95 -44.75 -33.45
N LEU A 183 -13.72 -43.55 -32.92
CA LEU A 183 -12.38 -43.01 -32.71
C LEU A 183 -11.60 -43.79 -31.66
N LEU A 184 -12.27 -44.24 -30.59
CA LEU A 184 -11.65 -45.09 -29.58
C LEU A 184 -11.25 -46.45 -30.16
N GLU A 185 -12.10 -47.07 -30.98
CA GLU A 185 -11.76 -48.33 -31.67
C GLU A 185 -10.65 -48.13 -32.72
N ALA A 186 -10.69 -47.03 -33.48
CA ALA A 186 -9.62 -46.67 -34.41
C ALA A 186 -8.27 -46.57 -33.70
N GLN A 187 -8.23 -45.94 -32.52
CA GLN A 187 -7.01 -45.83 -31.73
C GLN A 187 -6.54 -47.18 -31.17
N LYS A 188 -7.44 -48.06 -30.75
CA LYS A 188 -7.09 -49.43 -30.32
C LYS A 188 -6.55 -50.27 -31.47
N GLU A 189 -7.15 -50.19 -32.65
CA GLU A 189 -6.66 -50.90 -33.84
C GLU A 189 -5.33 -50.33 -34.32
N TYR A 190 -5.11 -49.03 -34.17
CA TYR A 190 -3.81 -48.39 -34.43
C TYR A 190 -2.71 -48.93 -33.50
N GLU A 191 -2.98 -49.07 -32.20
CA GLU A 191 -2.04 -49.71 -31.25
C GLU A 191 -1.71 -51.18 -31.62
N LYS A 192 -2.59 -51.85 -32.37
CA LYS A 192 -2.38 -53.22 -32.88
C LYS A 192 -1.75 -53.27 -34.27
N GLU A 193 -1.38 -52.12 -34.85
CA GLU A 193 -0.85 -52.01 -36.21
C GLU A 193 -1.81 -52.56 -37.29
N SER A 194 -3.12 -52.45 -37.06
CA SER A 194 -4.18 -52.96 -37.93
C SER A 194 -4.66 -51.91 -38.94
N GLN A 195 -4.87 -52.32 -40.20
CA GLN A 195 -5.40 -51.43 -41.25
C GLN A 195 -6.81 -50.90 -40.93
N LYS A 196 -7.56 -51.59 -40.07
CA LYS A 196 -8.91 -51.19 -39.63
C LYS A 196 -8.94 -49.82 -38.96
N ALA A 197 -7.81 -49.39 -38.39
CA ALA A 197 -7.69 -48.05 -37.84
C ALA A 197 -7.97 -46.95 -38.88
N ASP A 198 -7.49 -47.14 -40.12
CA ASP A 198 -7.72 -46.22 -41.23
C ASP A 198 -9.17 -46.32 -41.75
N GLU A 199 -9.77 -47.52 -41.76
CA GLU A 199 -11.18 -47.73 -42.12
C GLU A 199 -12.11 -46.91 -41.20
N TYR A 200 -11.96 -47.06 -39.88
CA TYR A 200 -12.75 -46.31 -38.90
C TYR A 200 -12.50 -44.80 -38.98
N LEU A 201 -11.24 -44.39 -39.16
CA LEU A 201 -10.91 -42.97 -39.25
C LEU A 201 -11.53 -42.31 -40.49
N ARG A 202 -11.48 -42.98 -41.65
CA ARG A 202 -12.10 -42.51 -42.89
C ARG A 202 -13.61 -42.40 -42.73
N GLU A 203 -14.26 -43.37 -42.10
CA GLU A 203 -15.70 -43.34 -41.82
C GLU A 203 -16.09 -42.07 -41.04
N ILE A 204 -15.34 -41.73 -39.99
CA ILE A 204 -15.57 -40.52 -39.19
C ILE A 204 -15.30 -39.23 -40.01
N GLN A 205 -14.26 -39.24 -40.87
CA GLN A 205 -13.88 -38.10 -41.69
C GLN A 205 -14.86 -37.83 -42.82
N GLU A 206 -15.35 -38.87 -43.50
CA GLU A 206 -16.36 -38.77 -44.57
C GLU A 206 -17.67 -38.15 -44.05
N LEU A 207 -18.02 -38.45 -42.79
CA LEU A 207 -19.17 -37.85 -42.11
C LEU A 207 -18.89 -36.44 -41.57
N GLY A 208 -17.64 -35.94 -41.64
CA GLY A 208 -17.24 -34.64 -41.11
C GLY A 208 -17.31 -34.54 -39.59
N GLN A 209 -17.31 -35.67 -38.87
CA GLN A 209 -17.59 -35.76 -37.43
C GLN A 209 -16.34 -35.90 -36.56
N LEU A 210 -15.13 -35.82 -37.14
CA LEU A 210 -13.88 -36.04 -36.40
C LEU A 210 -13.68 -35.06 -35.24
N THR A 211 -14.04 -33.79 -35.41
CA THR A 211 -13.99 -32.79 -34.33
C THR A 211 -14.91 -33.17 -33.17
N GLN A 212 -16.11 -33.67 -33.47
CA GLN A 212 -17.06 -34.15 -32.45
C GLN A 212 -16.52 -35.38 -31.74
N ALA A 213 -15.93 -36.34 -32.47
CA ALA A 213 -15.34 -37.54 -31.90
C ALA A 213 -14.23 -37.23 -30.88
N VAL A 214 -13.31 -36.31 -31.24
CA VAL A 214 -12.24 -35.86 -30.35
C VAL A 214 -12.84 -35.21 -29.09
N GLN A 215 -13.84 -34.34 -29.25
CA GLN A 215 -14.47 -33.65 -28.12
C GLN A 215 -15.24 -34.61 -27.20
N GLN A 216 -15.95 -35.61 -27.75
CA GLN A 216 -16.64 -36.66 -26.99
C GLN A 216 -15.64 -37.48 -26.15
N CYS A 217 -14.51 -37.89 -26.72
CA CYS A 217 -13.46 -38.60 -25.99
C CYS A 217 -12.87 -37.75 -24.85
N ILE A 218 -12.64 -36.46 -25.08
CA ILE A 218 -12.15 -35.53 -24.03
C ILE A 218 -13.17 -35.41 -22.90
N GLU A 219 -14.45 -35.20 -23.24
CA GLU A 219 -15.52 -35.03 -22.25
C GLU A 219 -15.76 -36.31 -21.43
N ALA A 220 -15.84 -37.46 -22.09
CA ALA A 220 -15.99 -38.76 -21.43
C ALA A 220 -14.83 -39.01 -20.45
N ALA A 221 -13.59 -38.67 -20.83
CA ALA A 221 -12.44 -38.83 -19.93
C ALA A 221 -12.62 -38.06 -18.61
N GLY A 222 -13.26 -36.88 -18.64
CA GLY A 222 -13.56 -36.09 -17.45
C GLY A 222 -14.50 -36.79 -16.46
N HIS A 223 -15.42 -37.61 -16.97
CA HIS A 223 -16.40 -38.31 -16.17
C HIS A 223 -15.94 -39.67 -15.65
N GLU A 224 -14.89 -40.24 -16.24
CA GLU A 224 -14.32 -41.50 -15.75
C GLU A 224 -13.50 -41.28 -14.47
N HIS A 225 -13.53 -42.28 -13.58
CA HIS A 225 -12.76 -42.28 -12.33
C HIS A 225 -11.49 -43.14 -12.41
N TRP A 226 -11.45 -44.11 -13.32
CA TRP A 226 -10.31 -45.02 -13.49
C TRP A 226 -9.22 -44.40 -14.37
N PRO A 227 -7.97 -44.24 -13.88
CA PRO A 227 -6.90 -43.59 -14.64
C PRO A 227 -6.58 -44.25 -15.99
N ASP A 228 -6.75 -45.56 -16.11
CA ASP A 228 -6.47 -46.26 -17.37
C ASP A 228 -7.52 -45.96 -18.44
N MET A 229 -8.80 -45.86 -18.05
CA MET A 229 -9.87 -45.47 -18.97
C MET A 229 -9.72 -44.01 -19.41
N GLN A 230 -9.43 -43.11 -18.46
CA GLN A 230 -9.12 -41.70 -18.76
C GLN A 230 -7.98 -41.57 -19.77
N LYS A 231 -6.88 -42.32 -19.57
CA LYS A 231 -5.74 -42.34 -20.51
C LYS A 231 -6.13 -42.88 -21.88
N SER A 232 -6.91 -43.96 -21.96
CA SER A 232 -7.36 -44.54 -23.22
C SER A 232 -8.18 -43.54 -24.03
N LEU A 233 -9.16 -42.88 -23.41
CA LEU A 233 -9.97 -41.84 -24.04
C LEU A 233 -9.13 -40.62 -24.48
N LEU A 234 -8.19 -40.17 -23.65
CA LEU A 234 -7.28 -39.08 -24.02
C LEU A 234 -6.29 -39.47 -25.12
N ARG A 235 -5.87 -40.74 -25.20
CA ARG A 235 -5.06 -41.24 -26.34
C ARG A 235 -5.88 -41.23 -27.62
N ALA A 236 -7.14 -41.69 -27.58
CA ALA A 236 -8.05 -41.61 -28.73
C ALA A 236 -8.26 -40.17 -29.21
N ALA A 237 -8.51 -39.23 -28.30
CA ALA A 237 -8.58 -37.81 -28.61
C ALA A 237 -7.26 -37.26 -29.19
N SER A 238 -6.12 -37.67 -28.62
CA SER A 238 -4.80 -37.27 -29.11
C SER A 238 -4.44 -37.88 -30.46
N PHE A 239 -5.00 -39.05 -30.80
CA PHE A 239 -4.87 -39.67 -32.10
C PHE A 239 -5.71 -38.92 -33.14
N GLY A 240 -7.00 -38.69 -32.85
CA GLY A 240 -7.93 -38.02 -33.77
C GLY A 240 -7.52 -36.59 -34.11
N LYS A 241 -6.99 -35.82 -33.13
CA LYS A 241 -6.56 -34.43 -33.38
C LYS A 241 -5.43 -34.31 -34.41
N CYS A 242 -4.64 -35.36 -34.65
CA CYS A 242 -3.56 -35.35 -35.64
C CYS A 242 -4.08 -35.25 -37.08
N PHE A 243 -5.36 -35.53 -37.30
CA PHE A 243 -6.01 -35.51 -38.60
C PHE A 243 -6.96 -34.32 -38.78
N LEU A 244 -6.86 -33.31 -37.91
CA LEU A 244 -7.60 -32.07 -38.00
C LEU A 244 -6.64 -30.92 -38.35
N ASP A 245 -6.96 -30.13 -39.38
CA ASP A 245 -6.11 -29.01 -39.81
C ASP A 245 -5.98 -27.90 -38.74
N ARG A 246 -7.04 -27.70 -37.94
CA ARG A 246 -7.10 -26.68 -36.87
C ARG A 246 -7.90 -27.20 -35.69
N PHE A 247 -7.23 -27.74 -34.68
CA PHE A 247 -7.84 -28.10 -33.41
C PHE A 247 -7.35 -27.16 -32.28
N PRO A 248 -8.24 -26.48 -31.53
CA PRO A 248 -7.84 -25.67 -30.40
C PRO A 248 -7.32 -26.57 -29.25
N PRO A 249 -6.05 -26.44 -28.83
CA PRO A 249 -5.44 -27.38 -27.87
C PRO A 249 -6.02 -27.25 -26.45
N ASP A 250 -6.68 -26.14 -26.13
CA ASP A 250 -7.07 -25.76 -24.78
C ASP A 250 -7.96 -26.80 -24.09
N SER A 251 -8.99 -27.34 -24.77
CA SER A 251 -9.90 -28.32 -24.16
C SER A 251 -9.19 -29.60 -23.75
N PHE A 252 -8.30 -30.10 -24.62
CA PHE A 252 -7.49 -31.28 -24.37
C PHE A 252 -6.48 -31.05 -23.23
N VAL A 253 -5.74 -29.95 -23.28
CA VAL A 253 -4.72 -29.60 -22.29
C VAL A 253 -5.36 -29.39 -20.92
N HIS A 254 -6.44 -28.61 -20.83
CA HIS A 254 -7.14 -28.38 -19.57
C HIS A 254 -7.70 -29.68 -18.98
N MET A 255 -8.30 -30.55 -19.80
CA MET A 255 -8.79 -31.84 -19.31
C MET A 255 -7.66 -32.70 -18.72
N CYS A 256 -6.51 -32.76 -19.38
CA CYS A 256 -5.34 -33.49 -18.87
C CYS A 256 -4.85 -32.91 -17.53
N GLN A 257 -4.83 -31.58 -17.40
CA GLN A 257 -4.45 -30.89 -16.17
C GLN A 257 -5.44 -31.16 -15.04
N ASP A 258 -6.74 -31.01 -15.31
CA ASP A 258 -7.80 -31.22 -14.34
C ASP A 258 -7.85 -32.66 -13.84
N LEU A 259 -7.72 -33.64 -14.74
CA LEU A 259 -7.72 -35.06 -14.37
C LEU A 259 -6.51 -35.42 -13.51
N ARG A 260 -5.33 -34.86 -13.77
CA ARG A 260 -4.17 -35.08 -12.91
C ARG A 260 -4.42 -34.56 -11.49
N VAL A 261 -5.01 -33.36 -11.35
CA VAL A 261 -5.37 -32.79 -10.05
C VAL A 261 -6.46 -33.63 -9.37
N LEU A 262 -7.52 -33.98 -10.10
CA LEU A 262 -8.62 -34.81 -9.61
C LEU A 262 -8.14 -36.15 -9.11
N ASN A 263 -7.31 -36.86 -9.87
CA ASN A 263 -6.78 -38.16 -9.46
C ASN A 263 -5.91 -38.05 -8.21
N ALA A 264 -5.11 -36.99 -8.07
CA ALA A 264 -4.31 -36.76 -6.88
C ALA A 264 -5.17 -36.52 -5.63
N VAL A 265 -6.27 -35.77 -5.73
CA VAL A 265 -7.14 -35.49 -4.58
C VAL A 265 -8.15 -36.61 -4.28
N ARG A 266 -8.47 -37.44 -5.28
CA ARG A 266 -9.31 -38.65 -5.15
C ARG A 266 -8.58 -39.80 -4.48
N ASP A 267 -7.25 -39.81 -4.48
CA ASP A 267 -6.46 -40.83 -3.79
C ASP A 267 -6.95 -41.02 -2.36
N TYR A 268 -7.09 -42.26 -1.90
CA TYR A 268 -7.74 -42.57 -0.63
C TYR A 268 -7.00 -42.01 0.59
N HIS A 269 -5.68 -41.77 0.50
CA HIS A 269 -4.94 -41.10 1.56
C HIS A 269 -5.28 -39.60 1.65
N ILE A 270 -5.69 -39.00 0.53
CA ILE A 270 -6.18 -37.62 0.48
C ILE A 270 -7.67 -37.60 0.78
N GLY A 271 -8.50 -38.43 0.16
CA GLY A 271 -9.91 -38.60 0.50
C GLY A 271 -10.78 -37.38 0.15
N ILE A 272 -10.54 -36.73 -0.99
CA ILE A 272 -11.42 -35.69 -1.55
C ILE A 272 -11.97 -36.19 -2.90
N PRO A 273 -12.98 -37.08 -2.89
CA PRO A 273 -13.49 -37.69 -4.11
C PRO A 273 -14.46 -36.74 -4.82
N LEU A 274 -13.89 -35.76 -5.53
CA LEU A 274 -14.63 -34.81 -6.37
C LEU A 274 -14.91 -35.40 -7.75
N THR A 275 -16.08 -35.13 -8.30
CA THR A 275 -16.35 -35.32 -9.72
C THR A 275 -15.75 -34.16 -10.53
N TYR A 276 -15.67 -34.32 -11.85
CA TYR A 276 -15.23 -33.23 -12.72
C TYR A 276 -16.17 -32.01 -12.65
N SER A 277 -17.49 -32.24 -12.64
CA SER A 277 -18.49 -31.16 -12.52
C SER A 277 -18.38 -30.42 -11.18
N GLN A 278 -18.19 -31.15 -10.08
CA GLN A 278 -17.98 -30.55 -8.76
C GLN A 278 -16.66 -29.75 -8.73
N TYR A 279 -15.57 -30.28 -9.29
CA TYR A 279 -14.29 -29.57 -9.35
C TYR A 279 -14.40 -28.25 -10.15
N LYS A 280 -15.12 -28.25 -11.27
CA LYS A 280 -15.37 -27.05 -12.06
C LYS A 280 -16.22 -26.01 -11.32
N GLN A 281 -17.25 -26.44 -10.59
CA GLN A 281 -18.09 -25.53 -9.82
C GLN A 281 -17.36 -24.98 -8.58
N LEU A 282 -16.58 -25.82 -7.90
CA LEU A 282 -15.88 -25.49 -6.67
C LEU A 282 -14.77 -24.45 -6.88
N THR A 283 -14.12 -24.48 -8.05
CA THR A 283 -12.91 -23.72 -8.41
C THR A 283 -11.64 -24.23 -7.73
N ILE A 284 -10.48 -23.97 -8.36
CA ILE A 284 -9.18 -24.39 -7.84
C ILE A 284 -8.85 -23.74 -6.48
N GLN A 285 -9.28 -22.50 -6.25
CA GLN A 285 -8.97 -21.76 -5.03
C GLN A 285 -9.59 -22.41 -3.80
N VAL A 286 -10.86 -22.83 -3.90
CA VAL A 286 -11.55 -23.52 -2.80
C VAL A 286 -10.98 -24.91 -2.56
N LEU A 287 -10.50 -25.59 -3.61
CA LEU A 287 -9.83 -26.89 -3.45
C LEU A 287 -8.54 -26.73 -2.64
N LEU A 288 -7.72 -25.74 -3.01
CA LEU A 288 -6.49 -25.42 -2.28
C LEU A 288 -6.79 -25.07 -0.82
N ASP A 289 -7.83 -24.28 -0.56
CA ASP A 289 -8.25 -23.96 0.81
C ASP A 289 -8.63 -25.21 1.62
N ARG A 290 -9.36 -26.16 1.02
CA ARG A 290 -9.68 -27.45 1.67
C ARG A 290 -8.42 -28.27 1.98
N LEU A 291 -7.46 -28.33 1.05
CA LEU A 291 -6.19 -29.03 1.26
C LEU A 291 -5.37 -28.37 2.38
N VAL A 292 -5.31 -27.04 2.38
CA VAL A 292 -4.59 -26.24 3.38
C VAL A 292 -5.21 -26.38 4.77
N LEU A 293 -6.55 -26.35 4.89
CA LEU A 293 -7.27 -26.60 6.15
C LEU A 293 -7.00 -28.02 6.69
N ARG A 294 -6.86 -28.99 5.80
CA ARG A 294 -6.46 -30.37 6.14
C ARG A 294 -4.95 -30.57 6.32
N ARG A 295 -4.16 -29.50 6.24
CA ARG A 295 -2.70 -29.49 6.41
C ARG A 295 -1.94 -30.30 5.36
N LEU A 296 -2.55 -30.52 4.20
CA LEU A 296 -1.96 -31.20 3.03
C LEU A 296 -1.13 -30.21 2.19
N TYR A 297 -0.24 -29.47 2.85
CA TYR A 297 0.55 -28.40 2.22
C TYR A 297 1.40 -28.87 1.02
N PRO A 298 2.11 -30.02 1.07
CA PRO A 298 2.93 -30.46 -0.05
C PRO A 298 2.14 -30.68 -1.33
N LEU A 299 0.97 -31.33 -1.21
CA LEU A 299 0.09 -31.56 -2.37
C LEU A 299 -0.48 -30.24 -2.90
N ALA A 300 -0.91 -29.33 -2.02
CA ALA A 300 -1.41 -28.02 -2.42
C ALA A 300 -0.35 -27.21 -3.19
N ILE A 301 0.91 -27.22 -2.72
CA ILE A 301 2.03 -26.56 -3.41
C ILE A 301 2.30 -27.20 -4.77
N GLN A 302 2.35 -28.53 -4.85
CA GLN A 302 2.54 -29.26 -6.12
C GLN A 302 1.44 -28.94 -7.14
N ILE A 303 0.19 -28.81 -6.69
CA ILE A 303 -0.93 -28.42 -7.56
C ILE A 303 -0.75 -26.98 -8.05
N CYS A 304 -0.37 -26.04 -7.19
CA CYS A 304 -0.11 -24.64 -7.58
C CYS A 304 1.01 -24.53 -8.62
N GLU A 305 2.13 -25.23 -8.41
CA GLU A 305 3.27 -25.26 -9.32
C GLU A 305 2.89 -25.90 -10.65
N TYR A 306 2.16 -27.02 -10.62
CA TYR A 306 1.70 -27.74 -11.80
C TYR A 306 0.76 -26.88 -12.67
N LEU A 307 -0.18 -26.18 -12.04
CA LEU A 307 -1.13 -25.30 -12.73
C LEU A 307 -0.53 -23.91 -13.04
N ARG A 308 0.70 -23.63 -12.58
CA ARG A 308 1.40 -22.34 -12.75
C ARG A 308 0.56 -21.16 -12.25
N LEU A 309 -0.05 -21.32 -11.07
CA LEU A 309 -0.82 -20.24 -10.46
C LEU A 309 0.12 -19.08 -10.06
N PRO A 310 -0.36 -17.82 -10.13
CA PRO A 310 0.42 -16.68 -9.65
C PRO A 310 0.87 -16.89 -8.21
N GLU A 311 2.14 -16.62 -7.89
CA GLU A 311 2.77 -16.94 -6.60
C GLU A 311 1.96 -16.44 -5.40
N VAL A 312 1.47 -15.20 -5.48
CA VAL A 312 0.65 -14.55 -4.45
C VAL A 312 -0.65 -15.31 -4.16
N GLN A 313 -1.30 -15.86 -5.20
CA GLN A 313 -2.56 -16.60 -5.06
C GLN A 313 -2.33 -18.11 -4.84
N GLY A 314 -1.12 -18.61 -5.11
CA GLY A 314 -0.76 -20.02 -5.01
C GLY A 314 0.17 -20.28 -3.83
N VAL A 315 1.46 -20.50 -4.13
CA VAL A 315 2.44 -21.02 -3.17
C VAL A 315 2.66 -20.09 -1.97
N SER A 316 2.79 -18.78 -2.20
CA SER A 316 3.05 -17.81 -1.11
C SER A 316 1.94 -17.81 -0.07
N ARG A 317 0.67 -17.84 -0.50
CA ARG A 317 -0.50 -17.94 0.38
C ARG A 317 -0.49 -19.24 1.20
N ILE A 318 -0.17 -20.37 0.56
CA ILE A 318 -0.11 -21.67 1.23
C ILE A 318 1.00 -21.69 2.29
N LEU A 319 2.16 -21.14 1.95
CA LEU A 319 3.31 -21.03 2.86
C LEU A 319 3.03 -20.09 4.04
N ALA A 320 2.34 -18.97 3.81
CA ALA A 320 1.88 -18.08 4.88
C ALA A 320 0.95 -18.81 5.86
N HIS A 321 -0.03 -19.58 5.34
CA HIS A 321 -0.91 -20.38 6.19
C HIS A 321 -0.15 -21.48 6.95
N TRP A 322 0.81 -22.14 6.30
CA TRP A 322 1.70 -23.10 6.95
C TRP A 322 2.49 -22.46 8.10
N ALA A 323 3.08 -21.28 7.88
CA ALA A 323 3.83 -20.56 8.91
C ALA A 323 2.91 -20.15 10.08
N CYS A 324 1.72 -19.63 9.78
CA CYS A 324 0.69 -19.31 10.78
C CYS A 324 0.23 -20.54 11.59
N TYR A 325 0.22 -21.73 10.99
CA TYR A 325 0.00 -22.99 11.71
C TYR A 325 1.22 -23.36 12.56
N LYS A 326 2.43 -23.21 12.03
CA LYS A 326 3.68 -23.54 12.71
C LYS A 326 3.87 -22.72 14.00
N VAL A 327 3.54 -21.43 13.99
CA VAL A 327 3.65 -20.58 15.19
C VAL A 327 2.72 -21.00 16.33
N GLN A 328 1.63 -21.72 16.03
CA GLN A 328 0.66 -22.20 17.03
C GLN A 328 1.17 -23.43 17.80
N GLN A 329 2.24 -24.08 17.35
CA GLN A 329 2.82 -25.27 17.99
C GLN A 329 3.56 -24.91 19.27
N LYS A 330 2.93 -25.12 20.43
CA LYS A 330 3.46 -24.75 21.76
C LYS A 330 4.53 -25.72 22.30
N ASP A 331 4.62 -26.90 21.70
CA ASP A 331 5.55 -27.98 22.04
C ASP A 331 6.98 -27.77 21.50
N VAL A 332 7.16 -26.81 20.59
CA VAL A 332 8.46 -26.50 19.96
C VAL A 332 8.96 -25.15 20.45
N SER A 333 10.27 -25.01 20.68
CA SER A 333 10.88 -23.76 21.14
C SER A 333 10.65 -22.59 20.17
N ASP A 334 10.58 -21.36 20.69
CA ASP A 334 10.43 -20.14 19.87
C ASP A 334 11.58 -19.99 18.85
N GLU A 335 12.80 -20.38 19.21
CA GLU A 335 13.96 -20.32 18.30
C GLU A 335 13.84 -21.28 17.13
N ASP A 336 13.46 -22.53 17.40
CA ASP A 336 13.40 -23.55 16.36
C ASP A 336 12.24 -23.29 15.40
N VAL A 337 11.13 -22.74 15.91
CA VAL A 337 10.01 -22.30 15.07
C VAL A 337 10.43 -21.15 14.17
N ALA A 338 11.07 -20.11 14.71
CA ALA A 338 11.53 -18.96 13.92
C ALA A 338 12.51 -19.39 12.82
N ARG A 339 13.50 -20.22 13.17
CA ARG A 339 14.49 -20.75 12.23
C ARG A 339 13.85 -21.60 11.13
N ALA A 340 12.93 -22.49 11.48
CA ALA A 340 12.24 -23.35 10.51
C ALA A 340 11.36 -22.54 9.54
N ILE A 341 10.68 -21.51 10.04
CA ILE A 341 9.88 -20.61 9.20
C ILE A 341 10.80 -19.84 8.25
N ASN A 342 11.88 -19.24 8.76
CA ASN A 342 12.82 -18.49 7.92
C ASN A 342 13.53 -19.37 6.89
N GLN A 343 13.94 -20.59 7.25
CA GLN A 343 14.56 -21.53 6.32
C GLN A 343 13.62 -21.93 5.17
N LYS A 344 12.31 -21.98 5.42
CA LYS A 344 11.33 -22.40 4.42
C LYS A 344 10.78 -21.24 3.60
N LEU A 345 10.58 -20.08 4.21
CA LEU A 345 10.06 -18.87 3.55
C LEU A 345 11.18 -18.07 2.88
N GLY A 346 12.32 -17.87 3.55
CA GLY A 346 13.39 -16.99 3.06
C GLY A 346 12.83 -15.66 2.59
N ASP A 347 13.21 -15.27 1.36
CA ASP A 347 12.75 -14.07 0.67
C ASP A 347 11.58 -14.34 -0.29
N THR A 348 10.73 -15.34 0.00
CA THR A 348 9.60 -15.69 -0.88
C THR A 348 8.68 -14.47 -1.08
N PRO A 349 8.47 -14.02 -2.33
CA PRO A 349 7.67 -12.84 -2.60
C PRO A 349 6.20 -13.04 -2.21
N GLY A 350 5.59 -11.99 -1.66
CA GLY A 350 4.19 -11.99 -1.27
C GLY A 350 3.88 -12.62 0.09
N VAL A 351 4.88 -13.06 0.86
CA VAL A 351 4.70 -13.49 2.26
C VAL A 351 5.17 -12.39 3.20
N SER A 352 4.29 -11.95 4.10
CA SER A 352 4.61 -10.96 5.14
C SER A 352 4.98 -11.67 6.44
N TYR A 353 6.21 -11.46 6.94
CA TYR A 353 6.59 -11.94 8.27
C TYR A 353 5.83 -11.19 9.36
N SER A 354 5.44 -9.94 9.13
CA SER A 354 4.58 -9.18 10.05
C SER A 354 3.24 -9.88 10.36
N ASP A 355 2.57 -10.43 9.34
CA ASP A 355 1.30 -11.17 9.52
C ASP A 355 1.50 -12.44 10.36
N ILE A 356 2.60 -13.17 10.09
CA ILE A 356 2.95 -14.39 10.82
C ILE A 356 3.30 -14.05 12.28
N ALA A 357 4.06 -12.97 12.50
CA ALA A 357 4.40 -12.46 13.82
C ALA A 357 3.16 -11.99 14.60
N ALA A 358 2.21 -11.33 13.93
CA ALA A 358 0.94 -10.93 14.54
C ALA A 358 0.14 -12.16 15.00
N ARG A 359 0.16 -13.25 14.22
CA ARG A 359 -0.44 -14.53 14.63
C ARG A 359 0.28 -15.16 15.82
N ALA A 360 1.61 -15.13 15.86
CA ALA A 360 2.40 -15.62 16.99
C ALA A 360 2.08 -14.85 18.28
N TYR A 361 1.99 -13.51 18.19
CA TYR A 361 1.59 -12.65 19.31
C TYR A 361 0.17 -12.95 19.80
N GLY A 362 -0.79 -13.15 18.88
CA GLY A 362 -2.15 -13.56 19.21
C GLY A 362 -2.25 -14.92 19.92
N CYS A 363 -1.22 -15.77 19.77
CA CYS A 363 -1.10 -17.05 20.49
C CYS A 363 -0.36 -16.92 21.84
N GLY A 364 0.02 -15.72 22.26
CA GLY A 364 0.78 -15.43 23.47
C GLY A 364 2.30 -15.62 23.36
N ARG A 365 2.82 -15.90 22.16
CA ARG A 365 4.26 -16.13 21.92
C ARG A 365 4.97 -14.84 21.50
N THR A 366 5.14 -13.94 22.47
CA THR A 366 5.69 -12.60 22.23
C THR A 366 7.14 -12.65 21.73
N GLU A 367 8.00 -13.50 22.30
CA GLU A 367 9.42 -13.59 21.89
C GLU A 367 9.57 -14.17 20.46
N LEU A 368 8.81 -15.20 20.12
CA LEU A 368 8.70 -15.68 18.72
C LEU A 368 8.25 -14.58 17.76
N ALA A 369 7.25 -13.77 18.13
CA ALA A 369 6.77 -12.68 17.29
C ALA A 369 7.86 -11.64 17.03
N ILE A 370 8.66 -11.28 18.05
CA ILE A 370 9.80 -10.35 17.89
C ILE A 370 10.83 -10.94 16.91
N LYS A 371 11.19 -12.22 17.07
CA LYS A 371 12.16 -12.88 16.18
C LYS A 371 11.69 -12.97 14.74
N LEU A 372 10.42 -13.28 14.52
CA LEU A 372 9.84 -13.31 13.18
C LEU A 372 9.84 -11.93 12.52
N LEU A 373 9.61 -10.87 13.30
CA LEU A 373 9.67 -9.48 12.83
C LEU A 373 11.07 -9.07 12.36
N GLU A 374 12.14 -9.64 12.92
CA GLU A 374 13.51 -9.36 12.47
C GLU A 374 13.76 -9.80 11.02
N TYR A 375 12.98 -10.77 10.53
CA TYR A 375 13.02 -11.24 9.14
C TYR A 375 12.11 -10.42 8.20
N GLU A 376 11.27 -9.52 8.70
CA GLU A 376 10.45 -8.65 7.84
C GLU A 376 11.32 -7.56 7.22
N PRO A 377 11.46 -7.48 5.89
CA PRO A 377 12.32 -6.45 5.27
C PRO A 377 11.74 -5.03 5.37
N ARG A 378 10.42 -4.88 5.57
CA ARG A 378 9.73 -3.59 5.59
C ARG A 378 9.61 -3.05 7.02
N SER A 379 10.44 -2.05 7.35
CA SER A 379 10.39 -1.40 8.67
C SER A 379 9.02 -0.77 9.00
N GLY A 380 8.30 -0.28 7.99
CA GLY A 380 6.94 0.25 8.15
C GLY A 380 5.90 -0.78 8.62
N GLU A 381 6.14 -2.07 8.37
CA GLU A 381 5.32 -3.18 8.90
C GLU A 381 5.81 -3.67 10.26
N GLN A 382 7.12 -3.56 10.52
CA GLN A 382 7.71 -3.95 11.79
C GLN A 382 7.24 -3.06 12.95
N VAL A 383 7.37 -1.74 12.79
CA VAL A 383 7.21 -0.76 13.87
C VAL A 383 5.80 -0.75 14.46
N PRO A 384 4.71 -0.72 13.68
CA PRO A 384 3.35 -0.75 14.22
C PRO A 384 3.06 -2.00 15.07
N LEU A 385 3.56 -3.16 14.66
CA LEU A 385 3.38 -4.39 15.42
C LEU A 385 4.20 -4.38 16.72
N LEU A 386 5.43 -3.87 16.70
CA LEU A 386 6.24 -3.69 17.90
C LEU A 386 5.58 -2.75 18.93
N LEU A 387 4.94 -1.66 18.46
CA LEU A 387 4.15 -0.78 19.31
C LEU A 387 2.96 -1.52 19.93
N LYS A 388 2.20 -2.27 19.14
CA LYS A 388 1.07 -3.10 19.62
C LYS A 388 1.50 -4.15 20.67
N MET A 389 2.73 -4.65 20.56
CA MET A 389 3.33 -5.59 21.52
C MET A 389 3.93 -4.91 22.76
N LYS A 390 3.75 -3.58 22.93
CA LYS A 390 4.32 -2.77 24.02
C LYS A 390 5.85 -2.82 24.07
N ARG A 391 6.51 -3.06 22.93
CA ARG A 391 7.99 -3.04 22.80
C ARG A 391 8.47 -1.68 22.29
N SER A 392 8.03 -0.62 22.96
CA SER A 392 8.29 0.79 22.67
C SER A 392 9.74 1.15 22.34
N LYS A 393 10.70 0.67 23.16
CA LYS A 393 12.13 0.95 22.96
C LYS A 393 12.67 0.32 21.68
N LEU A 394 12.25 -0.90 21.37
CA LEU A 394 12.64 -1.63 20.16
C LEU A 394 11.96 -1.04 18.92
N ALA A 395 10.70 -0.62 19.04
CA ALA A 395 10.00 0.10 17.96
C ALA A 395 10.72 1.40 17.59
N LEU A 396 11.17 2.17 18.60
CA LEU A 396 11.92 3.41 18.36
C LEU A 396 13.28 3.14 17.71
N SER A 397 14.02 2.13 18.16
CA SER A 397 15.31 1.80 17.54
C SER A 397 15.14 1.34 16.09
N LYS A 398 14.12 0.51 15.80
CA LYS A 398 13.82 0.05 14.44
C LYS A 398 13.35 1.18 13.51
N ALA A 399 12.57 2.13 14.04
CA ALA A 399 12.19 3.33 13.29
C ALA A 399 13.43 4.18 12.95
N ILE A 400 14.36 4.36 13.89
CA ILE A 400 15.62 5.09 13.64
C ILE A 400 16.49 4.37 12.60
N GLU A 401 16.66 3.05 12.73
CA GLU A 401 17.41 2.21 11.78
C GLU A 401 16.83 2.28 10.36
N SER A 402 15.52 2.47 10.21
CA SER A 402 14.87 2.61 8.91
C SER A 402 15.23 3.89 8.16
N GLY A 403 15.69 4.93 8.87
CA GLY A 403 15.91 6.27 8.31
C GLY A 403 14.64 7.04 7.94
N ASP A 404 13.45 6.46 8.12
CA ASP A 404 12.18 7.11 7.83
C ASP A 404 11.78 8.05 8.99
N THR A 405 11.85 9.35 8.75
CA THR A 405 11.49 10.37 9.75
C THR A 405 10.02 10.31 10.14
N ASP A 406 9.12 9.94 9.23
CA ASP A 406 7.69 9.85 9.53
C ASP A 406 7.39 8.68 10.48
N LEU A 407 8.07 7.56 10.26
CA LEU A 407 7.99 6.40 11.15
C LEU A 407 8.53 6.72 12.54
N VAL A 408 9.63 7.48 12.63
CA VAL A 408 10.15 7.97 13.92
C VAL A 408 9.14 8.89 14.61
N PHE A 409 8.53 9.85 13.90
CA PHE A 409 7.50 10.71 14.48
C PHE A 409 6.28 9.93 14.94
N THR A 410 5.86 8.92 14.17
CA THR A 410 4.76 8.02 14.54
C THR A 410 5.02 7.35 15.88
N VAL A 411 6.23 6.80 16.07
CA VAL A 411 6.63 6.21 17.35
C VAL A 411 6.66 7.28 18.45
N LEU A 412 7.26 8.44 18.22
CA LEU A 412 7.38 9.50 19.22
C LEU A 412 6.03 10.00 19.72
N LEU A 413 5.08 10.24 18.81
CA LEU A 413 3.74 10.69 19.16
C LEU A 413 2.98 9.61 19.94
N HIS A 414 3.14 8.34 19.55
CA HIS A 414 2.56 7.23 20.30
C HIS A 414 3.14 7.14 21.72
N LEU A 415 4.46 7.22 21.88
CA LEU A 415 5.12 7.19 23.18
C LEU A 415 4.73 8.37 24.06
N LYS A 416 4.54 9.55 23.49
CA LYS A 416 4.10 10.74 24.23
C LYS A 416 2.71 10.57 24.83
N ASN A 417 1.82 9.84 24.16
CA ASN A 417 0.46 9.59 24.65
C ASN A 417 0.40 8.46 25.68
N GLU A 418 1.26 7.45 25.57
CA GLU A 418 1.27 6.27 26.46
C GLU A 418 2.11 6.48 27.72
N LEU A 419 3.25 7.19 27.63
CA LEU A 419 4.17 7.38 28.73
C LEU A 419 3.87 8.68 29.47
N ASN A 420 4.13 8.68 30.79
CA ASN A 420 4.21 9.94 31.51
C ASN A 420 5.39 10.77 30.98
N ARG A 421 5.33 12.08 31.22
CA ARG A 421 6.31 13.04 30.70
C ARG A 421 7.76 12.72 31.11
N GLY A 422 7.97 12.20 32.32
CA GLY A 422 9.30 11.82 32.82
C GLY A 422 9.89 10.62 32.07
N ASP A 423 9.13 9.53 31.96
CA ASP A 423 9.53 8.30 31.28
C ASP A 423 9.73 8.51 29.78
N PHE A 424 8.91 9.38 29.17
CA PHE A 424 9.06 9.79 27.78
C PHE A 424 10.41 10.48 27.54
N PHE A 425 10.76 11.50 28.34
CA PHE A 425 12.04 12.19 28.20
C PHE A 425 13.24 11.30 28.55
N MET A 426 13.12 10.41 29.54
CA MET A 426 14.16 9.43 29.83
C MET A 426 14.40 8.47 28.67
N THR A 427 13.34 8.08 27.96
CA THR A 427 13.46 7.24 26.75
C THR A 427 14.15 7.99 25.61
N LEU A 428 13.77 9.26 25.38
CA LEU A 428 14.39 10.12 24.38
C LEU A 428 15.87 10.40 24.65
N ARG A 429 16.26 10.61 25.91
CA ARG A 429 17.66 10.88 26.29
C ARG A 429 18.61 9.74 25.89
N ASN A 430 18.13 8.50 25.94
CA ASN A 430 18.90 7.32 25.53
C ASN A 430 18.97 7.17 23.99
N GLN A 431 18.28 8.01 23.22
CA GLN A 431 18.20 7.96 21.76
C GLN A 431 18.38 9.36 21.14
N PRO A 432 19.63 9.83 20.94
CA PRO A 432 19.94 11.21 20.54
C PRO A 432 19.26 11.67 19.25
N MET A 433 19.15 10.78 18.24
CA MET A 433 18.48 11.09 16.98
C MET A 433 16.99 11.37 17.19
N ALA A 434 16.29 10.52 17.95
CA ALA A 434 14.90 10.73 18.30
C ALA A 434 14.67 12.04 19.06
N LEU A 435 15.56 12.37 20.00
CA LEU A 435 15.52 13.64 20.74
C LEU A 435 15.71 14.85 19.81
N SER A 436 16.63 14.78 18.84
CA SER A 436 16.84 15.86 17.88
C SER A 436 15.61 16.13 17.00
N LEU A 437 14.98 15.07 16.49
CA LEU A 437 13.73 15.16 15.72
C LEU A 437 12.57 15.68 16.59
N TYR A 438 12.47 15.22 17.83
CA TYR A 438 11.46 15.73 18.75
C TYR A 438 11.64 17.22 19.07
N ARG A 439 12.89 17.69 19.23
CA ARG A 439 13.18 19.13 19.39
C ARG A 439 12.77 19.93 18.15
N GLN A 440 13.00 19.40 16.95
CA GLN A 440 12.56 20.04 15.71
C GLN A 440 11.03 20.14 15.65
N PHE A 441 10.31 19.09 16.04
CA PHE A 441 8.86 19.14 16.18
C PHE A 441 8.41 20.21 17.20
N CYS A 442 9.04 20.25 18.37
CA CYS A 442 8.70 21.23 19.41
C CYS A 442 8.94 22.68 18.98
N LYS A 443 9.95 22.95 18.13
CA LYS A 443 10.20 24.30 17.57
C LYS A 443 9.02 24.87 16.79
N HIS A 444 8.17 24.02 16.21
CA HIS A 444 7.02 24.45 15.42
C HIS A 444 5.70 24.40 16.18
N GLN A 445 5.52 23.41 17.06
CA GLN A 445 4.22 23.11 17.68
C GLN A 445 4.17 23.42 19.19
N GLU A 446 5.29 23.27 19.92
CA GLU A 446 5.30 23.23 21.38
C GLU A 446 6.52 23.95 21.99
N LEU A 447 6.49 25.28 21.95
CA LEU A 447 7.61 26.13 22.41
C LEU A 447 7.92 26.00 23.91
N GLU A 448 6.90 25.84 24.77
CA GLU A 448 7.13 25.64 26.22
C GLU A 448 7.78 24.27 26.51
N THR A 449 7.34 23.22 25.82
CA THR A 449 8.00 21.90 25.91
C THR A 449 9.46 21.98 25.48
N LEU A 450 9.76 22.75 24.43
CA LEU A 450 11.14 22.97 23.97
C LEU A 450 12.00 23.67 25.03
N LYS A 451 11.46 24.71 25.69
CA LYS A 451 12.13 25.42 26.78
C LYS A 451 12.44 24.48 27.95
N ASP A 452 11.49 23.64 28.33
CA ASP A 452 11.70 22.66 29.40
C ASP A 452 12.79 21.63 29.05
N LEU A 453 12.84 21.17 27.79
CA LEU A 453 13.91 20.29 27.31
C LEU A 453 15.29 20.97 27.42
N TYR A 454 15.39 22.23 26.98
CA TYR A 454 16.64 22.98 27.11
C TYR A 454 17.07 23.19 28.56
N ASN A 455 16.11 23.41 29.47
CA ASN A 455 16.38 23.50 30.91
C ASN A 455 16.86 22.16 31.49
N GLN A 456 16.22 21.04 31.14
CA GLN A 456 16.59 19.71 31.64
C GLN A 456 17.97 19.24 31.16
N ASP A 457 18.34 19.62 29.94
CA ASP A 457 19.63 19.27 29.34
C ASP A 457 20.76 20.26 29.69
N ASP A 458 20.51 21.25 30.55
CA ASP A 458 21.42 22.37 30.86
C ASP A 458 21.96 23.07 29.60
N ASN A 459 21.17 23.09 28.52
CA ASN A 459 21.55 23.72 27.27
C ASN A 459 21.24 25.22 27.31
N HIS A 460 22.02 25.94 28.11
CA HIS A 460 21.84 27.37 28.35
C HIS A 460 22.06 28.23 27.08
N GLN A 461 22.82 27.73 26.09
CA GLN A 461 23.04 28.41 24.82
C GLN A 461 21.75 28.51 24.00
N GLU A 462 21.05 27.38 23.86
CA GLU A 462 19.76 27.34 23.17
C GLU A 462 18.66 28.06 23.96
N LEU A 463 18.71 27.99 25.30
CA LEU A 463 17.78 28.71 26.17
C LEU A 463 17.89 30.24 26.00
N GLY A 464 19.11 30.77 25.95
CA GLY A 464 19.32 32.20 25.64
C GLY A 464 18.75 32.59 24.27
N SER A 465 18.99 31.75 23.26
CA SER A 465 18.47 31.97 21.91
C SER A 465 16.94 31.90 21.84
N PHE A 466 16.32 31.00 22.62
CA PHE A 466 14.88 30.90 22.78
C PHE A 466 14.30 32.18 23.40
N HIS A 467 14.89 32.66 24.51
CA HIS A 467 14.43 33.89 25.18
C HIS A 467 14.54 35.12 24.29
N ILE A 468 15.59 35.24 23.45
CA ILE A 468 15.66 36.30 22.44
C ILE A 468 14.44 36.24 21.52
N ARG A 469 14.18 35.10 20.86
CA ARG A 469 13.05 34.99 19.92
C ARG A 469 11.71 35.24 20.61
N ALA A 470 11.52 34.67 21.79
CA ALA A 470 10.31 34.87 22.58
C ALA A 470 10.10 36.36 22.93
N SER A 471 11.17 37.11 23.24
CA SER A 471 11.07 38.53 23.58
C SER A 471 10.52 39.39 22.43
N TYR A 472 10.83 39.07 21.17
CA TYR A 472 10.31 39.80 20.02
C TYR A 472 8.94 39.31 19.56
N ALA A 473 8.59 38.05 19.85
CA ALA A 473 7.31 37.47 19.48
C ALA A 473 6.19 37.77 20.49
N ALA A 474 6.49 37.80 21.79
CA ALA A 474 5.50 37.89 22.85
C ALA A 474 5.35 39.28 23.48
N GLU A 475 6.41 40.11 23.46
CA GLU A 475 6.42 41.41 24.15
C GLU A 475 6.25 42.59 23.18
N GLU A 476 5.09 43.24 23.28
CA GLU A 476 4.80 44.50 22.57
C GLU A 476 5.44 45.71 23.26
N ARG A 477 5.66 45.63 24.58
CA ARG A 477 6.24 46.71 25.39
C ARG A 477 7.74 46.54 25.53
N ILE A 478 8.45 47.66 25.54
CA ILE A 478 9.91 47.69 25.63
C ILE A 478 10.37 47.16 26.98
N GLU A 479 9.70 47.51 28.07
CA GLU A 479 10.08 47.06 29.42
C GLU A 479 10.00 45.54 29.56
N GLY A 480 8.93 44.94 29.00
CA GLY A 480 8.77 43.49 28.95
C GLY A 480 9.82 42.82 28.08
N ARG A 481 10.07 43.35 26.87
CA ARG A 481 11.11 42.85 25.96
C ARG A 481 12.49 42.89 26.59
N VAL A 482 12.83 44.00 27.25
CA VAL A 482 14.12 44.16 27.94
C VAL A 482 14.25 43.21 29.12
N ALA A 483 13.19 42.97 29.89
CA ALA A 483 13.21 41.96 30.96
C ALA A 483 13.45 40.55 30.41
N ALA A 484 12.82 40.19 29.29
CA ALA A 484 13.03 38.91 28.62
C ALA A 484 14.46 38.78 28.02
N LEU A 485 15.00 39.86 27.45
CA LEU A 485 16.39 39.90 26.99
C LEU A 485 17.39 39.79 28.15
N GLN A 486 17.07 40.31 29.34
CA GLN A 486 17.90 40.10 30.53
C GLN A 486 17.96 38.61 30.89
N THR A 487 16.82 37.90 30.88
CA THR A 487 16.83 36.45 31.10
C THR A 487 17.62 35.69 30.02
N ALA A 488 17.65 36.19 28.77
CA ALA A 488 18.48 35.62 27.72
C ALA A 488 19.99 35.84 27.99
N ALA A 489 20.38 37.04 28.41
CA ALA A 489 21.76 37.37 28.76
C ALA A 489 22.26 36.50 29.93
N ASP A 490 21.46 36.34 30.98
CA ASP A 490 21.78 35.48 32.12
C ASP A 490 21.99 34.02 31.68
N ALA A 491 21.17 33.52 30.74
CA ALA A 491 21.35 32.19 30.15
C ALA A 491 22.66 32.08 29.35
N PHE A 492 23.02 33.09 28.54
CA PHE A 492 24.30 33.08 27.82
C PHE A 492 25.51 33.14 28.75
N TYR A 493 25.43 33.85 29.88
CA TYR A 493 26.47 33.81 30.90
C TYR A 493 26.62 32.42 31.52
N LYS A 494 25.51 31.74 31.84
CA LYS A 494 25.55 30.33 32.27
C LYS A 494 26.13 29.42 31.20
N ALA A 495 25.87 29.71 29.92
CA ALA A 495 26.46 29.01 28.77
C ALA A 495 27.94 29.35 28.51
N LYS A 496 28.54 30.28 29.27
CA LYS A 496 29.89 30.83 29.05
C LYS A 496 30.08 31.47 27.66
N ASN A 497 28.99 31.96 27.05
CA ASN A 497 29.04 32.69 25.79
C ASN A 497 29.02 34.21 26.05
N GLU A 498 30.19 34.75 26.40
CA GLU A 498 30.33 36.18 26.73
C GLU A 498 29.93 37.09 25.58
N PHE A 499 30.18 36.69 24.34
CA PHE A 499 29.83 37.48 23.18
C PHE A 499 28.32 37.65 23.06
N ALA A 500 27.56 36.54 23.11
CA ALA A 500 26.10 36.59 23.00
C ALA A 500 25.47 37.34 24.19
N ALA A 501 26.01 37.17 25.40
CA ALA A 501 25.57 37.91 26.57
C ALA A 501 25.76 39.43 26.38
N LYS A 502 26.99 39.88 26.06
CA LYS A 502 27.30 41.30 25.84
C LYS A 502 26.53 41.91 24.68
N ALA A 503 26.37 41.16 23.57
CA ALA A 503 25.57 41.61 22.44
C ALA A 503 24.09 41.80 22.82
N THR A 504 23.55 40.93 23.68
CA THR A 504 22.18 41.05 24.19
C THR A 504 22.04 42.27 25.12
N GLU A 505 23.04 42.54 25.96
CA GLU A 505 23.10 43.74 26.81
C GLU A 505 23.19 45.03 26.00
N ASP A 506 24.03 45.06 24.97
CA ASP A 506 24.15 46.18 24.05
C ASP A 506 22.82 46.41 23.32
N GLN A 507 22.11 45.35 22.92
CA GLN A 507 20.77 45.48 22.32
C GLN A 507 19.75 46.07 23.31
N MET A 508 19.76 45.64 24.58
CA MET A 508 18.90 46.25 25.61
C MET A 508 19.22 47.74 25.82
N ARG A 509 20.50 48.11 25.80
CA ARG A 509 20.95 49.51 25.90
C ARG A 509 20.48 50.32 24.69
N LEU A 510 20.55 49.75 23.49
CA LEU A 510 20.12 50.39 22.25
C LEU A 510 18.61 50.63 22.25
N LEU A 511 17.79 49.63 22.60
CA LEU A 511 16.33 49.77 22.67
C LEU A 511 15.90 50.88 23.63
N ARG A 512 16.49 50.93 24.83
CA ARG A 512 16.23 52.01 25.81
C ARG A 512 16.66 53.39 25.32
N LEU A 513 17.69 53.47 24.47
CA LEU A 513 18.13 54.73 23.89
C LEU A 513 17.23 55.15 22.74
N GLN A 514 16.91 54.23 21.83
CA GLN A 514 16.00 54.46 20.71
C GLN A 514 14.66 54.98 21.22
N ARG A 515 14.10 54.37 22.28
CA ARG A 515 12.85 54.85 22.86
C ARG A 515 12.92 56.31 23.32
N ARG A 516 14.01 56.67 24.02
CA ARG A 516 14.24 58.07 24.43
C ARG A 516 14.38 59.00 23.24
N LEU A 517 15.02 58.54 22.15
CA LEU A 517 15.11 59.32 20.91
C LEU A 517 13.76 59.51 20.23
N GLU A 518 12.88 58.50 20.24
CA GLU A 518 11.50 58.64 19.73
C GLU A 518 10.70 59.65 20.55
N ASP A 519 10.79 59.57 21.88
CA ASP A 519 10.07 60.47 22.79
C ASP A 519 10.57 61.94 22.64
N GLU A 520 11.87 62.15 22.38
CA GLU A 520 12.46 63.48 22.24
C GLU A 520 12.34 64.10 20.84
N LEU A 521 12.44 63.28 19.79
CA LEU A 521 12.55 63.76 18.39
C LEU A 521 11.27 63.52 17.57
N GLY A 522 10.34 62.70 18.07
CA GLY A 522 9.09 62.37 17.36
C GLY A 522 9.26 61.50 16.11
N SER A 523 10.47 60.98 15.85
CA SER A 523 10.79 60.10 14.73
C SER A 523 10.85 58.63 15.18
N GLN A 524 10.61 57.70 14.26
CA GLN A 524 10.70 56.26 14.55
C GLN A 524 12.17 55.81 14.59
N PHE A 525 12.58 55.26 15.72
CA PHE A 525 13.94 54.73 15.95
C PHE A 525 13.94 53.31 16.50
N LEU A 526 12.82 52.83 17.06
CA LEU A 526 12.76 51.53 17.70
C LEU A 526 13.04 50.40 16.69
N ASP A 527 13.77 49.38 17.15
CA ASP A 527 14.15 48.19 16.39
C ASP A 527 15.04 48.45 15.15
N LEU A 528 15.47 49.69 14.91
CA LEU A 528 16.53 49.98 13.96
C LEU A 528 17.86 49.34 14.42
N SER A 529 18.70 48.97 13.46
CA SER A 529 20.07 48.60 13.83
C SER A 529 20.82 49.83 14.40
N LEU A 530 21.90 49.61 15.14
CA LEU A 530 22.76 50.70 15.59
C LEU A 530 23.24 51.57 14.41
N HIS A 531 23.52 50.92 13.27
CA HIS A 531 23.93 51.58 12.04
C HIS A 531 22.84 52.51 11.52
N ASP A 532 21.62 51.99 11.36
CA ASP A 532 20.49 52.76 10.83
C ASP A 532 20.05 53.86 11.81
N THR A 533 20.14 53.61 13.12
CA THR A 533 19.88 54.63 14.14
C THR A 533 20.83 55.83 13.98
N VAL A 534 22.12 55.56 13.78
CA VAL A 534 23.13 56.61 13.55
C VAL A 534 22.89 57.32 12.22
N THR A 535 22.56 56.59 11.14
CA THR A 535 22.21 57.17 9.84
C THR A 535 21.00 58.10 9.95
N THR A 536 19.90 57.64 10.54
CA THR A 536 18.67 58.43 10.70
C THR A 536 18.90 59.69 11.54
N LEU A 537 19.77 59.62 12.56
CA LEU A 537 20.16 60.80 13.33
C LEU A 537 20.97 61.81 12.51
N ILE A 538 21.85 61.35 11.60
CA ILE A 538 22.61 62.22 10.71
C ILE A 538 21.68 62.85 9.67
N LEU A 539 20.79 62.05 9.06
CA LEU A 539 19.77 62.51 8.11
C LEU A 539 18.83 63.55 8.75
N GLY A 540 18.50 63.40 10.03
CA GLY A 540 17.73 64.37 10.82
C GLY A 540 18.52 65.59 11.30
N GLY A 541 19.79 65.77 10.89
CA GLY A 541 20.63 66.90 11.29
C GLY A 541 21.19 66.85 12.71
N HIS A 542 20.97 65.76 13.46
CA HIS A 542 21.40 65.59 14.85
C HIS A 542 22.82 65.02 14.98
N ASN A 543 23.78 65.62 14.26
CA ASN A 543 25.17 65.14 14.13
C ASN A 543 25.90 64.93 15.47
N LYS A 544 25.67 65.80 16.47
CA LYS A 544 26.28 65.67 17.80
C LYS A 544 25.80 64.42 18.55
N ARG A 545 24.51 64.09 18.43
CA ARG A 545 23.91 62.90 19.06
C ARG A 545 24.37 61.63 18.36
N ALA A 546 24.46 61.65 17.03
CA ALA A 546 25.02 60.55 16.24
C ALA A 546 26.48 60.24 16.64
N GLU A 547 27.32 61.25 16.84
CA GLU A 547 28.69 61.07 17.33
C GLU A 547 28.75 60.52 18.75
N GLN A 548 27.89 61.00 19.65
CA GLN A 548 27.83 60.50 21.02
C GLN A 548 27.42 59.02 21.03
N LEU A 549 26.38 58.67 20.26
CA LEU A 549 25.93 57.29 20.09
C LEU A 549 27.04 56.38 19.55
N ALA A 550 27.77 56.84 18.53
CA ALA A 550 28.89 56.10 17.96
C ALA A 550 30.02 55.86 18.97
N ARG A 551 30.31 56.82 19.85
CA ARG A 551 31.29 56.66 20.93
C ARG A 551 30.80 55.68 22.00
N ASP A 552 29.54 55.81 22.40
CA ASP A 552 28.92 55.01 23.47
C ASP A 552 28.88 53.51 23.16
N PHE A 553 28.71 53.15 21.88
CA PHE A 553 28.71 51.77 21.38
C PHE A 553 30.01 51.39 20.66
N ARG A 554 31.04 52.25 20.72
CA ARG A 554 32.38 52.00 20.18
C ARG A 554 32.36 51.59 18.69
N ILE A 555 31.55 52.28 17.88
CA ILE A 555 31.54 52.08 16.42
C ILE A 555 32.94 52.42 15.88
N PRO A 556 33.60 51.53 15.13
CA PRO A 556 34.91 51.81 14.57
C PRO A 556 34.92 53.07 13.71
N ASP A 557 35.96 53.90 13.85
CA ASP A 557 36.08 55.18 13.13
C ASP A 557 35.89 55.01 11.62
N LYS A 558 36.46 53.96 11.02
CA LYS A 558 36.25 53.66 9.59
C LYS A 558 34.77 53.53 9.23
N ARG A 559 33.97 52.87 10.06
CA ARG A 559 32.54 52.63 9.82
C ARG A 559 31.71 53.89 10.04
N LEU A 560 32.01 54.67 11.09
CA LEU A 560 31.37 55.97 11.32
C LEU A 560 31.65 56.96 10.16
N TRP A 561 32.86 56.93 9.60
CA TRP A 561 33.21 57.79 8.47
C TRP A 561 32.46 57.44 7.19
N TRP A 562 32.28 56.13 6.91
CA TRP A 562 31.42 55.70 5.80
C TRP A 562 29.98 56.14 6.01
N LEU A 563 29.43 55.92 7.20
CA LEU A 563 28.07 56.32 7.58
C LEU A 563 27.79 57.81 7.37
N LYS A 564 28.70 58.66 7.86
CA LYS A 564 28.59 60.11 7.70
C LYS A 564 28.72 60.53 6.25
N LEU A 565 29.68 59.96 5.51
CA LEU A 565 29.87 60.25 4.11
C LEU A 565 28.63 59.89 3.28
N THR A 566 28.06 58.70 3.47
CA THR A 566 26.85 58.28 2.75
C THR A 566 25.66 59.15 3.13
N ALA A 567 25.40 59.34 4.43
CA ALA A 567 24.25 60.11 4.89
C ALA A 567 24.30 61.59 4.48
N LEU A 568 25.47 62.24 4.54
CA LEU A 568 25.63 63.63 4.10
C LEU A 568 25.51 63.77 2.57
N ALA A 569 25.99 62.78 1.83
CA ALA A 569 25.82 62.76 0.38
C ALA A 569 24.37 62.51 -0.05
N ASP A 570 23.63 61.68 0.69
CA ASP A 570 22.20 61.43 0.46
C ASP A 570 21.33 62.65 0.80
N LEU A 571 21.77 63.49 1.75
CA LEU A 571 21.17 64.80 2.03
C LEU A 571 21.57 65.90 1.03
N GLU A 572 22.52 65.61 0.13
CA GLU A 572 23.19 66.61 -0.73
C GLU A 572 23.80 67.79 0.06
N ASP A 573 24.15 67.58 1.34
CA ASP A 573 24.79 68.59 2.19
C ASP A 573 26.31 68.61 1.93
N TRP A 574 26.67 69.14 0.77
CA TRP A 574 28.05 69.22 0.29
C TRP A 574 28.92 70.14 1.16
N GLU A 575 28.33 71.14 1.82
CA GLU A 575 29.06 72.06 2.69
C GLU A 575 29.53 71.37 3.98
N GLU A 576 28.64 70.63 4.65
CA GLU A 576 29.02 69.85 5.82
C GLU A 576 29.91 68.67 5.43
N LEU A 577 29.74 68.08 4.24
CA LEU A 577 30.66 67.06 3.74
C LEU A 577 32.09 67.61 3.55
N GLU A 578 32.22 68.82 3.01
CA GLU A 578 33.52 69.47 2.83
C GLU A 578 34.18 69.77 4.19
N LYS A 579 33.42 70.30 5.16
CA LYS A 579 33.90 70.50 6.54
C LYS A 579 34.31 69.18 7.18
N PHE A 580 33.50 68.14 7.04
CA PHE A 580 33.77 66.80 7.57
C PHE A 580 35.07 66.23 7.00
N SER A 581 35.29 66.36 5.69
CA SER A 581 36.52 65.90 5.02
C SER A 581 37.79 66.59 5.55
N LYS A 582 37.67 67.81 6.10
CA LYS A 582 38.80 68.60 6.64
C LYS A 582 39.00 68.39 8.14
N SER A 583 38.03 67.80 8.83
CA SER A 583 38.05 67.66 10.29
C SER A 583 39.24 66.84 10.83
N LYS A 584 39.50 65.66 10.24
CA LYS A 584 40.64 64.79 10.54
C LYS A 584 41.07 64.03 9.29
N LYS A 585 42.23 63.37 9.32
CA LYS A 585 42.67 62.49 8.23
C LYS A 585 41.69 61.31 8.11
N SER A 586 41.07 61.17 6.93
CA SER A 586 40.08 60.11 6.69
C SER A 586 40.67 58.71 6.89
N PRO A 587 40.13 57.89 7.80
CA PRO A 587 40.57 56.51 8.02
C PRO A 587 40.11 55.55 6.90
N ILE A 588 39.20 56.00 6.02
CA ILE A 588 38.72 55.28 4.84
C ILE A 588 39.41 55.74 3.55
N GLY A 589 40.32 56.73 3.64
CA GLY A 589 40.87 57.43 2.49
C GLY A 589 39.90 58.43 1.86
N TYR A 590 40.29 59.05 0.75
CA TYR A 590 39.45 60.04 0.04
C TYR A 590 38.86 59.50 -1.27
N LEU A 591 39.27 58.31 -1.73
CA LEU A 591 38.65 57.68 -2.91
C LEU A 591 37.15 57.40 -2.68
N PRO A 592 36.71 56.88 -1.51
CA PRO A 592 35.29 56.79 -1.19
C PRO A 592 34.49 58.08 -1.34
N PHE A 593 35.07 59.21 -0.96
CA PHE A 593 34.42 60.53 -1.09
C PHE A 593 34.19 60.87 -2.56
N VAL A 594 35.17 60.59 -3.42
CA VAL A 594 35.07 60.76 -4.87
C VAL A 594 33.99 59.86 -5.47
N GLU A 595 34.02 58.56 -5.13
CA GLU A 595 33.05 57.59 -5.64
C GLU A 595 31.61 57.95 -5.26
N ILE A 596 31.36 58.37 -4.01
CA ILE A 596 30.02 58.74 -3.55
C ILE A 596 29.55 60.07 -4.15
N CYS A 597 30.40 61.09 -4.24
CA CYS A 597 30.03 62.35 -4.89
C CYS A 597 29.71 62.16 -6.38
N MET A 598 30.47 61.29 -7.07
CA MET A 598 30.19 60.95 -8.47
C MET A 598 28.90 60.14 -8.65
N LYS A 599 28.54 59.28 -7.67
CA LYS A 599 27.24 58.59 -7.66
C LYS A 599 26.06 59.55 -7.58
N GLN A 600 26.18 60.63 -6.81
CA GLN A 600 25.18 61.71 -6.73
C GLN A 600 25.40 62.78 -7.82
N HIS A 601 26.14 62.46 -8.89
CA HIS A 601 26.42 63.32 -10.04
C HIS A 601 27.10 64.68 -9.76
N ASN A 602 27.65 64.90 -8.56
CA ASN A 602 28.35 66.14 -8.21
C ASN A 602 29.86 66.05 -8.56
N LYS A 603 30.16 66.30 -9.83
CA LYS A 603 31.53 66.29 -10.37
C LYS A 603 32.44 67.37 -9.75
N TYR A 604 31.87 68.51 -9.39
CA TYR A 604 32.64 69.64 -8.83
C TYR A 604 33.17 69.29 -7.43
N GLU A 605 32.32 68.73 -6.59
CA GLU A 605 32.68 68.31 -5.24
C GLU A 605 33.63 67.11 -5.26
N ALA A 606 33.42 66.16 -6.18
CA ALA A 606 34.31 65.02 -6.38
C ALA A 606 35.75 65.43 -6.75
N LYS A 607 35.95 66.50 -7.55
CA LYS A 607 37.29 67.02 -7.90
C LYS A 607 38.08 67.45 -6.66
N LYS A 608 37.43 68.06 -5.67
CA LYS A 608 38.07 68.52 -4.43
C LYS A 608 38.70 67.34 -3.69
N TYR A 609 37.99 66.22 -3.60
CA TYR A 609 38.48 65.01 -2.92
C TYR A 609 39.49 64.22 -3.75
N ALA A 610 39.36 64.20 -5.09
CA ALA A 610 40.32 63.55 -5.99
C ALA A 610 41.75 64.07 -5.77
N SER A 611 41.90 65.38 -5.53
CA SER A 611 43.19 66.01 -5.20
C SER A 611 43.83 65.50 -3.90
N ARG A 612 43.06 64.90 -2.98
CA ARG A 612 43.50 64.41 -1.67
C ARG A 612 43.67 62.88 -1.59
N VAL A 613 43.29 62.16 -2.64
CA VAL A 613 43.54 60.71 -2.75
C VAL A 613 45.05 60.45 -2.79
N GLY A 614 45.49 59.42 -2.07
CA GLY A 614 46.89 58.99 -2.04
C GLY A 614 47.36 58.46 -3.41
N PRO A 615 48.68 58.40 -3.66
CA PRO A 615 49.25 58.08 -4.97
C PRO A 615 48.72 56.75 -5.52
N GLU A 616 48.71 55.69 -4.72
CA GLU A 616 48.26 54.33 -5.15
C GLU A 616 46.85 54.27 -5.76
N GLN A 617 45.96 55.18 -5.40
CA GLN A 617 44.57 55.19 -5.86
C GLN A 617 44.22 56.44 -6.69
N LYS A 618 45.22 57.29 -6.95
CA LYS A 618 45.05 58.61 -7.55
C LYS A 618 44.55 58.55 -9.00
N VAL A 619 45.12 57.64 -9.78
CA VAL A 619 44.74 57.41 -11.19
C VAL A 619 43.27 57.01 -11.28
N LYS A 620 42.83 56.07 -10.43
CA LYS A 620 41.43 55.64 -10.37
C LYS A 620 40.48 56.80 -10.00
N ALA A 621 40.84 57.62 -9.02
CA ALA A 621 40.04 58.77 -8.62
C ALA A 621 39.88 59.82 -9.73
N LEU A 622 40.97 60.14 -10.44
CA LEU A 622 40.96 61.12 -11.53
C LEU A 622 40.15 60.63 -12.74
N LEU A 623 40.24 59.34 -13.06
CA LEU A 623 39.41 58.71 -14.08
C LEU A 623 37.91 58.76 -13.74
N LEU A 624 37.55 58.50 -12.48
CA LEU A 624 36.15 58.60 -12.02
C LEU A 624 35.59 60.01 -12.18
N VAL A 625 36.42 61.05 -11.99
CA VAL A 625 36.04 62.45 -12.17
C VAL A 625 36.23 62.91 -13.62
N GLY A 626 36.58 62.00 -14.55
CA GLY A 626 36.73 62.27 -15.97
C GLY A 626 37.89 63.21 -16.32
N ASP A 627 38.94 63.27 -15.49
CA ASP A 627 40.17 64.03 -15.75
C ASP A 627 41.27 63.10 -16.27
N VAL A 628 41.10 62.65 -17.52
CA VAL A 628 41.95 61.65 -18.18
C VAL A 628 43.37 62.16 -18.39
N ALA A 629 43.52 63.47 -18.63
CA ALA A 629 44.81 64.11 -18.83
C ALA A 629 45.68 64.06 -17.56
N GLN A 630 45.15 64.45 -16.40
CA GLN A 630 45.88 64.34 -15.14
C GLN A 630 46.08 62.87 -14.71
N ALA A 631 45.11 61.99 -14.99
CA ALA A 631 45.27 60.57 -14.71
C ALA A 631 46.44 59.95 -15.49
N ALA A 632 46.64 60.35 -16.75
CA ALA A 632 47.75 59.92 -17.58
C ALA A 632 49.11 60.38 -17.05
N ASP A 633 49.20 61.64 -16.62
CA ASP A 633 50.44 62.20 -16.07
C ASP A 633 50.87 61.47 -14.79
N VAL A 634 49.93 61.21 -13.89
CA VAL A 634 50.18 60.46 -12.64
C VAL A 634 50.55 59.00 -12.93
N ALA A 635 49.88 58.33 -13.88
CA ALA A 635 50.20 56.95 -14.25
C ALA A 635 51.61 56.82 -14.88
N ILE A 636 52.06 57.84 -15.63
CA ILE A 636 53.41 57.91 -16.20
C ILE A 636 54.45 58.10 -15.10
N GLU A 637 54.18 58.95 -14.11
CA GLU A 637 55.06 59.17 -12.95
C GLU A 637 55.21 57.92 -12.08
N HIS A 638 54.14 57.17 -11.83
CA HIS A 638 54.19 55.92 -11.06
C HIS A 638 54.90 54.78 -11.79
N ARG A 639 55.07 54.88 -13.11
CA ARG A 639 55.63 53.81 -13.98
C ARG A 639 54.92 52.46 -13.81
N ASN A 640 53.62 52.48 -13.47
CA ASN A 640 52.82 51.27 -13.28
C ASN A 640 52.10 50.90 -14.58
N GLU A 641 52.49 49.78 -15.20
CA GLU A 641 51.96 49.37 -16.50
C GLU A 641 50.45 49.09 -16.48
N ALA A 642 49.92 48.61 -15.35
CA ALA A 642 48.50 48.35 -15.15
C ALA A 642 47.67 49.66 -15.12
N GLU A 643 48.18 50.70 -14.48
CA GLU A 643 47.55 52.03 -14.44
C GLU A 643 47.56 52.69 -15.83
N LEU A 644 48.67 52.55 -16.58
CA LEU A 644 48.78 53.04 -17.96
C LEU A 644 47.79 52.33 -18.90
N SER A 645 47.57 51.01 -18.72
CA SER A 645 46.53 50.25 -19.44
C SER A 645 45.14 50.76 -19.11
N LEU A 646 44.87 51.01 -17.83
CA LEU A 646 43.57 51.45 -17.35
C LEU A 646 43.21 52.84 -17.90
N VAL A 647 44.14 53.79 -17.88
CA VAL A 647 43.91 55.13 -18.46
C VAL A 647 43.66 55.05 -19.96
N LEU A 648 44.45 54.25 -20.71
CA LEU A 648 44.24 54.02 -22.14
C LEU A 648 42.85 53.46 -22.45
N SER A 649 42.32 52.56 -21.62
CA SER A 649 40.97 52.00 -21.81
C SER A 649 39.85 53.02 -21.62
N HIS A 650 40.11 54.12 -20.92
CA HIS A 650 39.16 55.21 -20.69
C HIS A 650 39.33 56.40 -21.65
N CYS A 651 40.32 56.36 -22.55
CA CYS A 651 40.48 57.32 -23.66
C CYS A 651 39.51 56.99 -24.80
N THR A 652 38.23 57.33 -24.66
CA THR A 652 37.18 56.99 -25.65
C THR A 652 36.81 58.16 -26.57
N GLY A 653 37.30 59.37 -26.32
CA GLY A 653 36.99 60.57 -27.10
C GLY A 653 38.10 61.00 -28.07
N ALA A 654 37.73 61.70 -29.16
CA ALA A 654 38.69 62.28 -30.13
C ALA A 654 39.67 63.30 -29.50
N THR A 655 39.31 63.86 -28.34
CA THR A 655 40.14 64.78 -27.55
C THR A 655 41.24 64.10 -26.75
N ASP A 656 41.17 62.78 -26.58
CA ASP A 656 42.10 62.02 -25.73
C ASP A 656 43.27 61.40 -26.52
N GLY A 657 43.32 61.64 -27.84
CA GLY A 657 44.37 61.11 -28.72
C GLY A 657 45.77 61.56 -28.34
N ALA A 658 45.93 62.82 -27.94
CA ALA A 658 47.20 63.36 -27.44
C ALA A 658 47.64 62.67 -26.13
N THR A 659 46.68 62.35 -25.27
CA THR A 659 46.89 61.68 -23.99
C THR A 659 47.28 60.22 -24.18
N ALA A 660 46.61 59.53 -25.12
CA ALA A 660 46.92 58.15 -25.50
C ALA A 660 48.31 58.01 -26.14
N GLU A 661 48.69 58.93 -27.04
CA GLU A 661 50.04 58.98 -27.60
C GLU A 661 51.11 59.22 -26.52
N LYS A 662 50.83 60.11 -25.56
CA LYS A 662 51.74 60.40 -24.44
C LYS A 662 52.01 59.17 -23.57
N ILE A 663 50.98 58.38 -23.28
CA ILE A 663 51.10 57.10 -22.55
C ILE A 663 51.88 56.06 -23.36
N GLN A 664 51.61 55.92 -24.66
CA GLN A 664 52.32 54.97 -25.53
C GLN A 664 53.82 55.31 -25.64
N ARG A 665 54.17 56.61 -25.74
CA ARG A 665 55.58 57.06 -25.73
C ARG A 665 56.26 56.75 -24.39
N ALA A 666 55.58 56.97 -23.26
CA ALA A 666 56.11 56.66 -21.94
C ALA A 666 56.33 55.14 -21.74
N ARG A 667 55.43 54.28 -22.24
CA ARG A 667 55.61 52.81 -22.26
C ARG A 667 56.85 52.39 -23.07
N ALA A 668 57.00 52.94 -24.26
CA ALA A 668 58.15 52.64 -25.13
C ALA A 668 59.50 53.10 -24.53
N GLN A 669 59.50 54.13 -23.68
CA GLN A 669 60.68 54.58 -22.95
C GLN A 669 60.99 53.73 -21.72
N ALA A 670 59.97 53.20 -21.03
CA ALA A 670 60.16 52.32 -19.87
C ALA A 670 60.69 50.92 -20.24
N GLN A 671 60.31 50.38 -21.41
CA GLN A 671 60.80 49.07 -21.91
C GLN A 671 62.27 49.08 -22.38
N LYS A 672 62.90 50.26 -22.49
CA LYS A 672 64.31 50.43 -22.91
C LYS A 672 65.30 50.56 -21.74
N LYS A 673 64.84 50.43 -20.50
CA LYS A 673 65.64 50.38 -19.27
C LYS A 673 65.27 49.14 -18.48
#